data_AF-A0A2N2XY15-F1
#
_entry.id   AF-A0A2N2XY15-F1
#
_cell.length_a   1.000
_cell.length_b   1.000
_cell.length_c   1.000
_cell.angle_alpha   90.00
_cell.angle_beta   90.00
_cell.angle_gamma   90.00
#
_symmetry.space_group_name_H-M   'P 1'
#
loop_
_entity.id
_entity.type
_entity.pdbx_description
1 polymer ?
#
loop_
_entity_poly.entity_id
_entity_poly.type
_entity_poly.pdbx_seq_one_letter_code
_entity_poly.pdbx_strand_id
1 'polypeptide(L)'
;MKIRFFLFLFLISALTSFATHNRAGEISYKHLSGLTFQFTITTYTYTPSPADRPQIDVFWGDGSSSTINRNSKIDLGNDISKNIYITNHSYSSMGSYHITFEDPNRNAGVINIPNSVNIPFFIDVFLIINPFLGNNSSPVLLNPPIDNGCVNVPYYHNPGAYDVDGDSLSYKLIACRGYDGDNIPGYTFPSASNSIFIDPITGELTWDSPQLVGEYNIAIQINEYRNGILIGTMVRDMQVSIAACDNQPPEIFTIIDTCVTAGQPLNIDVLVTDPNSSQVTLTATGAPLLLTNSPAFIQSASGPPPITSQLVWNTNCSHVKKNKYSITLKATDNGPIINLVSFKTIYITIVAPKPENLTATPQGNTITLNWNRETCSNAIGYKIFKSTNSQFFEPDICETGLPQYAGYQQIGITNSISDTTFIDDGSVVPIYHGNEYCYRVFAFFADGAESYVSDEACAYITNDAPLITNVDVLETSMTSGKINVKWLAPPEIDASLVLPPYFYKLYRSSSASSNYVEMATFTFEQDYSFEDINLNTEEQTYYYKIEFWGEGEFVPIVAETSDPASSIFLKITPTDNALKLNWSLKVPWQNVAYDIFRYNSSMDQFDSIGTTTAQNFTDVNLLNGVEYCYIVRSVGGYFTPDTLFPFYNHSQRVCNTPIDNLPPDLPEVNITTDCEEVRITWGYDNDTSYLDVFKYYIFYRPNYQSDYYIIDSLLGFGEPCYPYLCELVLENRPHITGCYRMAMIDSVGNLSQMTPEVCFDVEDCFTYSLPNVFTPNNDGFNDLWTPFPYTNVEVIDLIVFNRWGRKVFQTTDPDINWDGKDYLSNEPVSDGTFYYSCEVILQTLNGPKKKPMHGTVIIIREKK
;
A
#
# COMPACT_ATOMS: atom_id res chain seq x y z
N MET A 1 -86.95 -6.38 34.97
CA MET A 1 -87.52 -5.67 33.80
C MET A 1 -87.18 -4.19 33.93
N LYS A 2 -86.31 -3.67 33.05
CA LYS A 2 -86.03 -2.24 32.74
C LYS A 2 -85.41 -1.36 33.87
N ILE A 3 -84.54 -0.38 33.67
CA ILE A 3 -83.54 0.04 32.65
C ILE A 3 -82.76 1.21 33.31
N ARG A 4 -81.42 1.17 33.21
CA ARG A 4 -80.39 2.24 33.10
C ARG A 4 -80.64 3.67 33.65
N PHE A 5 -79.69 4.17 34.43
CA PHE A 5 -78.92 5.40 34.10
C PHE A 5 -77.61 5.44 34.91
N PHE A 6 -76.49 5.09 34.28
CA PHE A 6 -75.15 5.35 34.81
C PHE A 6 -74.42 6.18 33.76
N LEU A 7 -74.12 7.44 34.10
CA LEU A 7 -73.31 8.35 33.29
C LEU A 7 -71.89 7.80 33.27
N PHE A 8 -71.39 7.36 32.11
CA PHE A 8 -69.98 7.09 31.88
C PHE A 8 -69.41 8.26 31.08
N LEU A 9 -68.57 9.06 31.74
CA LEU A 9 -67.80 10.14 31.13
C LEU A 9 -66.68 9.48 30.31
N PHE A 10 -66.83 9.39 28.99
CA PHE A 10 -65.77 8.92 28.09
C PHE A 10 -64.82 10.10 27.85
N LEU A 11 -63.63 10.05 28.47
CA LEU A 11 -62.51 10.91 28.11
C LEU A 11 -62.03 10.47 26.71
N ILE A 12 -62.28 11.31 25.70
CA ILE A 12 -61.62 11.21 24.40
C ILE A 12 -60.24 11.87 24.58
N SER A 13 -59.24 11.08 24.97
CA SER A 13 -57.85 11.46 24.75
C SER A 13 -57.52 11.16 23.29
N ALA A 14 -57.46 12.19 22.45
CA ALA A 14 -56.87 12.09 21.13
C ALA A 14 -55.37 11.76 21.30
N LEU A 15 -55.01 10.49 21.13
CA LEU A 15 -53.60 10.09 20.98
C LEU A 15 -53.15 10.60 19.61
N THR A 16 -52.34 11.65 19.60
CA THR A 16 -51.59 12.04 18.40
C THR A 16 -50.57 10.94 18.11
N SER A 17 -50.82 10.15 17.06
CA SER A 17 -49.85 9.18 16.55
C SER A 17 -48.71 9.94 15.88
N PHE A 18 -47.50 9.81 16.43
CA PHE A 18 -46.27 10.44 15.97
C PHE A 18 -45.43 9.46 15.14
N ALA A 19 -46.01 8.85 14.12
CA ALA A 19 -45.26 8.04 13.17
C ALA A 19 -44.71 8.92 12.03
N THR A 20 -43.66 8.47 11.36
CA THR A 20 -43.22 8.98 10.05
C THR A 20 -42.80 7.79 9.23
N HIS A 21 -43.14 7.75 7.94
CA HIS A 21 -42.74 6.64 7.06
C HIS A 21 -41.53 7.08 6.25
N ASN A 22 -40.37 7.13 6.92
CA ASN A 22 -39.10 7.52 6.30
C ASN A 22 -38.68 6.48 5.26
N ARG A 23 -38.31 6.95 4.08
CA ARG A 23 -37.79 6.17 2.97
C ARG A 23 -36.28 6.30 2.88
N ALA A 24 -35.76 7.52 2.99
CA ALA A 24 -34.35 7.84 2.83
C ALA A 24 -33.97 9.14 3.56
N GLY A 25 -32.68 9.41 3.72
CA GLY A 25 -32.20 10.67 4.29
C GLY A 25 -30.69 10.73 4.50
N GLU A 26 -30.24 11.92 4.87
CA GLU A 26 -28.83 12.26 5.10
C GLU A 26 -28.72 13.51 5.98
N ILE A 27 -27.58 13.66 6.67
CA ILE A 27 -27.19 14.86 7.40
C ILE A 27 -25.94 15.42 6.71
N SER A 28 -25.93 16.71 6.42
CA SER A 28 -24.76 17.45 5.94
C SER A 28 -24.45 18.64 6.83
N TYR A 29 -23.21 19.11 6.82
CA TYR A 29 -22.76 20.27 7.57
C TYR A 29 -21.84 21.16 6.74
N LYS A 30 -21.92 22.47 7.02
CA LYS A 30 -21.06 23.48 6.41
C LYS A 30 -20.40 24.32 7.49
N HIS A 31 -19.08 24.47 7.43
CA HIS A 31 -18.36 25.38 8.32
C HIS A 31 -18.75 26.83 8.04
N LEU A 32 -19.05 27.60 9.09
CA LEU A 32 -19.38 29.02 8.96
C LEU A 32 -18.23 29.90 9.48
N SER A 33 -17.88 29.74 10.75
CA SER A 33 -16.78 30.47 11.40
C SER A 33 -16.46 29.88 12.76
N GLY A 34 -15.18 29.89 13.17
CA GLY A 34 -14.74 29.37 14.46
C GLY A 34 -15.19 27.91 14.66
N LEU A 35 -15.94 27.65 15.73
CA LEU A 35 -16.53 26.34 16.06
C LEU A 35 -18.01 26.25 15.67
N THR A 36 -18.49 27.11 14.75
CA THR A 36 -19.89 27.19 14.33
C THR A 36 -20.11 26.57 12.96
N PHE A 37 -21.10 25.68 12.89
CA PHE A 37 -21.48 24.94 11.69
C PHE A 37 -22.97 25.07 11.43
N GLN A 38 -23.34 25.10 10.16
CA GLN A 38 -24.72 24.95 9.71
C GLN A 38 -24.96 23.49 9.38
N PHE A 39 -25.94 22.87 10.02
CA PHE A 39 -26.38 21.50 9.77
C PHE A 39 -27.66 21.50 8.94
N THR A 40 -27.70 20.64 7.93
CA THR A 40 -28.88 20.38 7.10
C THR A 40 -29.25 18.91 7.20
N ILE A 41 -30.44 18.64 7.71
CA ILE A 41 -31.01 17.30 7.77
C ILE A 41 -32.04 17.20 6.64
N THR A 42 -31.89 16.21 5.77
CA THR A 42 -32.80 15.97 4.66
C THR A 42 -33.44 14.61 4.82
N THR A 43 -34.78 14.55 4.84
CA THR A 43 -35.51 13.28 4.89
C THR A 43 -36.50 13.17 3.74
N TYR A 44 -36.66 11.96 3.22
CA TYR A 44 -37.61 11.61 2.18
C TYR A 44 -38.67 10.70 2.81
N THR A 45 -39.93 11.13 2.79
CA THR A 45 -41.04 10.45 3.47
C THR A 45 -42.13 10.06 2.49
N TYR A 46 -42.84 8.95 2.79
CA TYR A 46 -43.99 8.50 2.01
C TYR A 46 -45.19 9.48 2.13
N THR A 47 -45.52 10.18 1.03
CA THR A 47 -46.52 11.25 0.98
C THR A 47 -47.94 10.84 1.37
N PRO A 48 -48.46 9.65 0.99
CA PRO A 48 -49.82 9.22 1.36
C PRO A 48 -50.00 8.92 2.85
N SER A 49 -48.93 8.94 3.64
CA SER A 49 -49.03 8.77 5.09
C SER A 49 -49.67 10.00 5.77
N PRO A 50 -50.61 9.81 6.71
CA PRO A 50 -51.11 10.90 7.55
C PRO A 50 -50.09 11.40 8.60
N ALA A 51 -48.91 10.78 8.63
CA ALA A 51 -47.90 10.94 9.66
C ALA A 51 -46.84 11.96 9.19
N ASP A 52 -46.69 13.08 9.91
CA ASP A 52 -45.87 14.24 9.50
C ASP A 52 -45.00 14.75 10.67
N ARG A 53 -43.78 15.19 10.35
CA ARG A 53 -42.83 15.77 11.31
C ARG A 53 -42.57 17.24 10.98
N PRO A 54 -43.26 18.19 11.65
CA PRO A 54 -42.91 19.61 11.52
C PRO A 54 -41.64 19.96 12.33
N GLN A 55 -41.26 19.11 13.28
CA GLN A 55 -40.09 19.27 14.14
C GLN A 55 -39.36 17.94 14.29
N ILE A 56 -38.04 17.99 14.41
CA ILE A 56 -37.16 16.83 14.66
C ILE A 56 -36.17 17.15 15.78
N ASP A 57 -35.72 16.12 16.49
CA ASP A 57 -34.64 16.22 17.48
C ASP A 57 -33.32 15.72 16.89
N VAL A 58 -32.24 16.47 17.11
CA VAL A 58 -30.88 16.12 16.65
C VAL A 58 -29.94 16.17 17.85
N PHE A 59 -29.08 15.16 17.95
CA PHE A 59 -28.06 15.06 18.99
C PHE A 59 -26.70 15.44 18.40
N TRP A 60 -25.97 16.33 19.07
CA TRP A 60 -24.77 16.97 18.51
C TRP A 60 -23.46 16.25 18.85
N GLY A 61 -23.50 15.17 19.62
CA GLY A 61 -22.30 14.43 20.03
C GLY A 61 -21.44 15.11 21.09
N ASP A 62 -21.86 16.26 21.62
CA ASP A 62 -21.21 16.99 22.73
C ASP A 62 -22.00 16.89 24.06
N GLY A 63 -22.99 15.99 24.09
CA GLY A 63 -23.92 15.83 25.21
C GLY A 63 -25.15 16.76 25.15
N SER A 64 -25.24 17.65 24.16
CA SER A 64 -26.42 18.49 23.92
C SER A 64 -27.29 17.97 22.76
N SER A 65 -28.56 18.41 22.75
CA SER A 65 -29.52 18.13 21.67
C SER A 65 -30.40 19.36 21.41
N SER A 66 -30.96 19.45 20.21
CA SER A 66 -31.85 20.54 19.80
C SER A 66 -33.06 20.04 19.02
N THR A 67 -34.22 20.64 19.27
CA THR A 67 -35.42 20.48 18.45
C THR A 67 -35.44 21.51 17.31
N ILE A 68 -35.49 21.05 16.06
CA ILE A 68 -35.36 21.86 14.84
C ILE A 68 -36.69 21.90 14.10
N ASN A 69 -37.14 23.09 13.69
CA ASN A 69 -38.32 23.25 12.84
C ASN A 69 -37.99 22.94 11.38
N ARG A 70 -38.94 22.31 10.68
CA ARG A 70 -38.85 22.09 9.24
C ARG A 70 -38.77 23.42 8.49
N ASN A 71 -37.72 23.56 7.67
CA ASN A 71 -37.51 24.73 6.83
C ASN A 71 -38.38 24.68 5.56
N SER A 72 -38.44 23.52 4.90
CA SER A 72 -39.28 23.33 3.70
C SER A 72 -39.76 21.89 3.54
N LYS A 73 -40.90 21.72 2.86
CA LYS A 73 -41.47 20.44 2.41
C LYS A 73 -41.80 20.57 0.93
N ILE A 74 -41.26 19.69 0.11
CA ILE A 74 -41.39 19.68 -1.35
C ILE A 74 -42.01 18.34 -1.77
N ASP A 75 -43.11 18.38 -2.50
CA ASP A 75 -43.69 17.18 -3.13
C ASP A 75 -42.92 16.87 -4.41
N LEU A 76 -42.34 15.66 -4.48
CA LEU A 76 -41.57 15.20 -5.64
C LEU A 76 -42.40 14.33 -6.59
N GLY A 77 -43.69 14.10 -6.29
CA GLY A 77 -44.50 13.11 -6.98
C GLY A 77 -44.12 11.67 -6.60
N ASN A 78 -44.78 10.69 -7.23
CA ASN A 78 -44.55 9.25 -6.96
C ASN A 78 -44.58 8.90 -5.46
N ASP A 79 -45.52 9.49 -4.72
CA ASP A 79 -45.70 9.27 -3.28
C ASP A 79 -44.50 9.66 -2.39
N ILE A 80 -43.66 10.61 -2.82
CA ILE A 80 -42.45 11.04 -2.08
C ILE A 80 -42.50 12.54 -1.75
N SER A 81 -42.27 12.87 -0.47
CA SER A 81 -42.07 14.24 0.02
C SER A 81 -40.65 14.41 0.53
N LYS A 82 -39.95 15.46 0.09
CA LYS A 82 -38.63 15.88 0.61
C LYS A 82 -38.82 16.93 1.69
N ASN A 83 -38.29 16.67 2.89
CA ASN A 83 -38.29 17.59 4.03
C ASN A 83 -36.86 18.07 4.30
N ILE A 84 -36.69 19.36 4.52
CA ILE A 84 -35.39 19.98 4.79
C ILE A 84 -35.47 20.72 6.13
N TYR A 85 -34.50 20.47 7.01
CA TYR A 85 -34.34 21.12 8.31
C TYR A 85 -32.95 21.75 8.36
N ILE A 86 -32.88 23.03 8.74
CA ILE A 86 -31.62 23.78 8.78
C ILE A 86 -31.48 24.41 10.15
N THR A 87 -30.32 24.24 10.78
CA THR A 87 -29.98 24.91 12.04
C THR A 87 -28.47 25.18 12.11
N ASN A 88 -28.08 26.07 13.02
CA ASN A 88 -26.68 26.29 13.34
C ASN A 88 -26.38 25.72 14.73
N HIS A 89 -25.21 25.10 14.90
CA HIS A 89 -24.70 24.65 16.21
C HIS A 89 -23.27 25.15 16.41
N SER A 90 -22.92 25.45 17.66
CA SER A 90 -21.59 25.95 18.03
C SER A 90 -20.98 25.07 19.10
N TYR A 91 -19.84 24.46 18.80
CA TYR A 91 -19.15 23.59 19.74
C TYR A 91 -18.32 24.40 20.74
N SER A 92 -18.20 23.90 21.97
CA SER A 92 -17.48 24.55 23.07
C SER A 92 -15.97 24.29 23.04
N SER A 93 -15.53 23.24 22.33
CA SER A 93 -14.12 22.87 22.18
C SER A 93 -13.84 22.31 20.78
N MET A 94 -12.56 22.05 20.51
CA MET A 94 -12.14 21.21 19.39
C MET A 94 -12.28 19.73 19.80
N GLY A 95 -12.40 18.83 18.83
CA GLY A 95 -12.60 17.42 19.09
C GLY A 95 -13.32 16.70 17.95
N SER A 96 -13.77 15.49 18.26
CA SER A 96 -14.56 14.66 17.36
C SER A 96 -16.00 14.58 17.88
N TYR A 97 -16.96 14.82 16.99
CA TYR A 97 -18.37 14.91 17.32
C TYR A 97 -19.17 13.95 16.45
N HIS A 98 -20.02 13.15 17.07
CA HIS A 98 -20.92 12.22 16.41
C HIS A 98 -22.33 12.79 16.44
N ILE A 99 -22.78 13.29 15.28
CA ILE A 99 -24.08 13.94 15.14
C ILE A 99 -25.06 12.89 14.63
N THR A 100 -26.17 12.70 15.33
CA THR A 100 -27.12 11.63 15.04
C THR A 100 -28.56 12.15 14.95
N PHE A 101 -29.32 11.52 14.08
CA PHE A 101 -30.77 11.72 13.93
C PHE A 101 -31.45 10.36 13.89
N GLU A 102 -32.38 10.14 14.82
CA GLU A 102 -33.25 8.97 14.87
C GLU A 102 -34.71 9.40 14.82
N ASP A 103 -35.51 8.74 13.98
CA ASP A 103 -36.94 9.00 13.87
C ASP A 103 -37.73 7.68 13.84
N PRO A 104 -38.83 7.56 14.62
CA PRO A 104 -39.64 6.36 14.62
C PRO A 104 -40.17 5.97 13.25
N ASN A 105 -39.96 4.69 12.93
CA ASN A 105 -40.53 3.95 11.81
C ASN A 105 -39.95 4.30 10.42
N ARG A 106 -39.74 3.24 9.63
CA ARG A 106 -39.57 3.32 8.17
C ARG A 106 -40.92 3.06 7.49
N ASN A 107 -40.99 3.21 6.17
CA ASN A 107 -42.14 2.72 5.42
C ASN A 107 -42.28 1.18 5.55
N ALA A 108 -43.53 0.71 5.54
CA ALA A 108 -43.83 -0.71 5.62
C ALA A 108 -43.45 -1.43 4.31
N GLY A 109 -43.01 -2.69 4.41
CA GLY A 109 -42.81 -3.56 3.25
C GLY A 109 -41.42 -3.49 2.60
N VAL A 110 -40.42 -2.94 3.28
CA VAL A 110 -39.02 -2.99 2.82
C VAL A 110 -38.50 -4.43 2.95
N ILE A 111 -38.13 -5.05 1.83
CA ILE A 111 -37.87 -6.49 1.76
C ILE A 111 -36.66 -6.90 2.59
N ASN A 112 -35.59 -6.12 2.55
CA ASN A 112 -34.34 -6.44 3.24
C ASN A 112 -34.25 -5.91 4.68
N ILE A 113 -35.37 -5.42 5.23
CA ILE A 113 -35.51 -4.98 6.62
C ILE A 113 -36.71 -5.72 7.26
N PRO A 114 -36.48 -6.72 8.14
CA PRO A 114 -37.57 -7.42 8.82
C PRO A 114 -38.47 -6.47 9.62
N ASN A 115 -39.79 -6.55 9.40
CA ASN A 115 -40.79 -5.69 10.06
C ASN A 115 -40.47 -4.18 9.99
N SER A 116 -40.04 -3.70 8.81
CA SER A 116 -39.54 -2.33 8.58
C SER A 116 -40.35 -1.20 9.22
N VAL A 117 -41.67 -1.32 9.29
CA VAL A 117 -42.58 -0.34 9.91
C VAL A 117 -42.32 -0.11 11.41
N ASN A 118 -41.67 -1.05 12.12
CA ASN A 118 -41.35 -0.94 13.55
C ASN A 118 -39.84 -0.69 13.80
N ILE A 119 -39.07 -0.47 12.74
CA ILE A 119 -37.63 -0.19 12.82
C ILE A 119 -37.43 1.32 12.66
N PRO A 120 -36.77 2.00 13.60
CA PRO A 120 -36.41 3.41 13.48
C PRO A 120 -35.54 3.68 12.26
N PHE A 121 -35.69 4.88 11.71
CA PHE A 121 -34.79 5.43 10.72
C PHE A 121 -33.64 6.14 11.44
N PHE A 122 -32.40 5.81 11.10
CA PHE A 122 -31.20 6.36 11.72
C PHE A 122 -30.18 6.79 10.67
N ILE A 123 -29.64 8.00 10.81
CA ILE A 123 -28.53 8.54 10.02
C ILE A 123 -27.61 9.36 10.90
N ASP A 124 -26.34 9.43 10.51
CA ASP A 124 -25.31 10.10 11.29
C ASP A 124 -24.19 10.69 10.44
N VAL A 125 -23.47 11.63 11.06
CA VAL A 125 -22.19 12.15 10.56
C VAL A 125 -21.18 12.14 11.69
N PHE A 126 -19.91 11.98 11.33
CA PHE A 126 -18.79 12.21 12.21
C PHE A 126 -18.04 13.45 11.74
N LEU A 127 -17.86 14.43 12.62
CA LEU A 127 -17.16 15.69 12.36
C LEU A 127 -15.91 15.75 13.23
N ILE A 128 -14.74 15.95 12.62
CA ILE A 128 -13.49 16.20 13.34
C ILE A 128 -13.10 17.67 13.17
N ILE A 129 -13.03 18.40 14.28
CA ILE A 129 -12.59 19.79 14.33
C ILE A 129 -11.13 19.83 14.80
N ASN A 130 -10.20 20.09 13.88
CA ASN A 130 -8.77 20.16 14.16
C ASN A 130 -8.13 21.42 13.52
N PRO A 131 -7.49 22.31 14.31
CA PRO A 131 -6.94 23.57 13.81
C PRO A 131 -5.77 23.38 12.84
N PHE A 132 -5.07 22.25 12.89
CA PHE A 132 -3.96 21.94 11.98
C PHE A 132 -4.43 21.42 10.63
N LEU A 133 -5.68 20.93 10.54
CA LEU A 133 -6.25 20.41 9.30
C LEU A 133 -7.05 21.48 8.55
N GLY A 134 -7.48 22.55 9.21
CA GLY A 134 -8.23 23.65 8.61
C GLY A 134 -9.75 23.51 8.75
N ASN A 135 -10.50 24.29 7.97
CA ASN A 135 -11.97 24.26 7.99
C ASN A 135 -12.49 23.01 7.27
N ASN A 136 -13.61 22.45 7.72
CA ASN A 136 -14.17 21.23 7.14
C ASN A 136 -15.69 21.33 6.98
N SER A 137 -16.20 20.93 5.82
CA SER A 137 -17.62 20.87 5.46
C SER A 137 -17.88 19.54 4.76
N SER A 138 -18.96 18.85 5.14
CA SER A 138 -19.30 17.54 4.56
C SER A 138 -19.45 17.61 3.04
N PRO A 139 -19.34 16.47 2.33
CA PRO A 139 -19.58 16.41 0.90
C PRO A 139 -21.03 16.76 0.59
N VAL A 140 -21.23 17.42 -0.55
CA VAL A 140 -22.56 17.76 -1.04
C VAL A 140 -22.99 16.69 -2.02
N LEU A 141 -24.16 16.07 -1.77
CA LEU A 141 -24.73 15.02 -2.61
C LEU A 141 -25.71 15.62 -3.61
N LEU A 142 -25.41 15.50 -4.90
CA LEU A 142 -26.19 16.16 -5.96
C LEU A 142 -27.32 15.29 -6.53
N ASN A 143 -27.20 13.96 -6.46
CA ASN A 143 -28.24 13.04 -6.90
C ASN A 143 -29.11 12.60 -5.72
N PRO A 144 -30.44 12.55 -5.81
CA PRO A 144 -31.33 12.19 -4.69
C PRO A 144 -31.23 10.70 -4.28
N PRO A 145 -31.48 10.32 -3.02
CA PRO A 145 -31.38 8.95 -2.50
C PRO A 145 -32.66 8.13 -2.72
N ILE A 146 -33.45 8.47 -3.74
CA ILE A 146 -34.65 7.73 -4.12
C ILE A 146 -34.53 7.42 -5.59
N ASP A 147 -34.65 6.16 -5.94
CA ASP A 147 -34.42 5.69 -7.29
C ASP A 147 -35.26 4.46 -7.64
N ASN A 148 -35.32 4.16 -8.93
CA ASN A 148 -36.07 3.02 -9.43
C ASN A 148 -35.17 2.09 -10.25
N GLY A 149 -35.48 0.80 -10.24
CA GLY A 149 -34.79 -0.21 -11.01
C GLY A 149 -35.73 -1.30 -11.50
N CYS A 150 -35.20 -2.21 -12.31
CA CYS A 150 -35.96 -3.31 -12.85
C CYS A 150 -35.40 -4.66 -12.41
N VAL A 151 -36.30 -5.62 -12.25
CA VAL A 151 -35.91 -7.00 -11.96
C VAL A 151 -35.10 -7.57 -13.13
N ASN A 152 -34.01 -8.27 -12.83
CA ASN A 152 -33.08 -8.86 -13.79
C ASN A 152 -32.36 -7.88 -14.74
N VAL A 153 -32.32 -6.59 -14.40
CA VAL A 153 -31.59 -5.56 -15.16
C VAL A 153 -30.58 -4.88 -14.23
N PRO A 154 -29.31 -4.70 -14.62
CA PRO A 154 -28.33 -4.00 -13.79
C PRO A 154 -28.81 -2.61 -13.37
N TYR A 155 -28.69 -2.30 -12.08
CA TYR A 155 -29.03 -1.01 -11.50
C TYR A 155 -27.76 -0.27 -11.08
N TYR A 156 -27.70 1.02 -11.42
CA TYR A 156 -26.57 1.89 -11.13
C TYR A 156 -27.03 3.13 -10.38
N HIS A 157 -26.26 3.56 -9.38
CA HIS A 157 -26.51 4.81 -8.68
C HIS A 157 -25.20 5.48 -8.28
N ASN A 158 -25.09 6.77 -8.50
CA ASN A 158 -23.98 7.55 -7.96
C ASN A 158 -24.56 8.73 -7.13
N PRO A 159 -24.16 8.91 -5.86
CA PRO A 159 -24.62 10.05 -5.05
C PRO A 159 -24.29 11.42 -5.66
N GLY A 160 -23.36 11.50 -6.60
CA GLY A 160 -22.86 12.75 -7.17
C GLY A 160 -22.19 13.60 -6.08
N ALA A 161 -21.44 12.95 -5.19
CA ALA A 161 -20.81 13.60 -4.07
C ALA A 161 -19.64 14.46 -4.55
N TYR A 162 -19.59 15.70 -4.08
CA TYR A 162 -18.42 16.55 -4.26
C TYR A 162 -18.05 17.23 -2.94
N ASP A 163 -16.74 17.33 -2.72
CA ASP A 163 -16.19 18.04 -1.58
C ASP A 163 -15.93 19.51 -1.94
N VAL A 164 -16.37 20.43 -1.08
CA VAL A 164 -16.22 21.87 -1.28
C VAL A 164 -14.84 22.37 -0.86
N ASP A 165 -14.20 21.69 0.09
CA ASP A 165 -12.90 22.08 0.65
C ASP A 165 -11.72 21.42 -0.10
N GLY A 166 -12.03 20.52 -1.04
CA GLY A 166 -11.06 19.87 -1.94
C GLY A 166 -10.54 18.53 -1.44
N ASP A 167 -11.20 17.95 -0.44
CA ASP A 167 -10.81 16.69 0.17
C ASP A 167 -11.09 15.47 -0.72
N SER A 168 -10.37 14.39 -0.43
CA SER A 168 -10.56 13.12 -1.12
C SER A 168 -11.69 12.34 -0.46
N LEU A 169 -12.59 11.81 -1.29
CA LEU A 169 -13.74 11.03 -0.83
C LEU A 169 -13.53 9.55 -1.08
N SER A 170 -14.00 8.72 -0.15
CA SER A 170 -14.07 7.28 -0.33
C SER A 170 -15.42 6.73 0.11
N TYR A 171 -15.90 5.69 -0.57
CA TYR A 171 -17.26 5.19 -0.44
C TYR A 171 -17.28 3.75 0.05
N LYS A 172 -18.26 3.42 0.88
CA LYS A 172 -18.45 2.06 1.41
C LYS A 172 -19.93 1.75 1.60
N LEU A 173 -20.33 0.54 1.21
CA LEU A 173 -21.63 -0.01 1.58
C LEU A 173 -21.61 -0.46 3.04
N ILE A 174 -22.60 0.00 3.80
CA ILE A 174 -22.82 -0.40 5.19
C ILE A 174 -24.25 -0.93 5.35
N ALA A 175 -24.51 -1.65 6.45
CA ALA A 175 -25.87 -2.02 6.79
C ALA A 175 -26.67 -0.78 7.22
N CYS A 176 -27.96 -0.76 6.88
CA CYS A 176 -28.86 0.25 7.43
C CYS A 176 -28.92 0.13 8.96
N ARG A 177 -28.94 1.28 9.63
CA ARG A 177 -28.98 1.38 11.08
C ARG A 177 -30.40 1.60 11.59
N GLY A 178 -30.65 1.14 12.82
CA GLY A 178 -31.93 1.24 13.52
C GLY A 178 -31.76 1.85 14.90
N TYR A 179 -32.36 1.20 15.92
CA TYR A 179 -32.31 1.64 17.31
C TYR A 179 -30.89 1.96 17.78
N ASP A 180 -30.70 3.14 18.38
CA ASP A 180 -29.45 3.58 18.99
C ASP A 180 -28.24 3.58 18.01
N GLY A 181 -28.50 3.54 16.71
CA GLY A 181 -27.47 3.48 15.67
C GLY A 181 -26.89 2.09 15.40
N ASP A 182 -27.44 1.03 16.00
CA ASP A 182 -27.00 -0.35 15.77
C ASP A 182 -27.44 -0.88 14.40
N ASN A 183 -26.71 -1.88 13.91
CA ASN A 183 -27.11 -2.63 12.71
C ASN A 183 -28.47 -3.29 12.95
N ILE A 184 -29.39 -3.14 11.98
CA ILE A 184 -30.73 -3.74 12.09
C ILE A 184 -30.61 -5.27 12.16
N PRO A 185 -31.14 -5.93 13.21
CA PRO A 185 -31.11 -7.38 13.32
C PRO A 185 -31.84 -8.06 12.14
N GLY A 186 -31.13 -8.96 11.46
CA GLY A 186 -31.66 -9.68 10.29
C GLY A 186 -31.67 -8.89 8.99
N TYR A 187 -31.10 -7.67 8.96
CA TYR A 187 -30.80 -6.99 7.71
C TYR A 187 -29.81 -7.79 6.87
N THR A 188 -30.08 -7.86 5.58
CA THR A 188 -29.13 -8.36 4.57
C THR A 188 -29.00 -7.32 3.47
N PHE A 189 -27.85 -7.30 2.79
CA PHE A 189 -27.80 -6.58 1.52
C PHE A 189 -28.83 -7.18 0.54
N PRO A 190 -29.43 -6.37 -0.35
CA PRO A 190 -30.38 -6.86 -1.33
C PRO A 190 -29.78 -7.98 -2.19
N SER A 191 -30.59 -9.01 -2.48
CA SER A 191 -30.15 -10.14 -3.31
C SER A 191 -29.88 -9.69 -4.75
N ALA A 192 -28.72 -10.08 -5.28
CA ALA A 192 -28.27 -9.84 -6.65
C ALA A 192 -28.09 -11.18 -7.38
N SER A 193 -28.13 -11.19 -8.72
CA SER A 193 -27.78 -12.40 -9.49
C SER A 193 -26.30 -12.77 -9.32
N ASN A 194 -25.47 -11.73 -9.13
CA ASN A 194 -24.02 -11.84 -9.10
C ASN A 194 -23.44 -11.10 -7.90
N SER A 195 -23.54 -9.76 -7.87
CA SER A 195 -22.99 -8.96 -6.77
C SER A 195 -23.70 -7.62 -6.57
N ILE A 196 -23.53 -7.06 -5.37
CA ILE A 196 -23.86 -5.66 -5.06
C ILE A 196 -22.64 -5.04 -4.39
N PHE A 197 -22.11 -3.96 -4.95
CA PHE A 197 -20.93 -3.28 -4.43
C PHE A 197 -20.96 -1.79 -4.77
N ILE A 198 -20.11 -1.01 -4.10
CA ILE A 198 -19.85 0.38 -4.44
C ILE A 198 -18.37 0.55 -4.75
N ASP A 199 -18.07 1.26 -5.82
CA ASP A 199 -16.69 1.63 -6.15
C ASP A 199 -16.19 2.64 -5.10
N PRO A 200 -15.08 2.33 -4.39
CA PRO A 200 -14.58 3.16 -3.29
C PRO A 200 -13.97 4.49 -3.74
N ILE A 201 -13.76 4.70 -5.05
CA ILE A 201 -13.19 5.90 -5.65
C ILE A 201 -14.27 6.72 -6.36
N THR A 202 -15.11 6.08 -7.18
CA THR A 202 -16.13 6.79 -7.98
C THR A 202 -17.43 7.02 -7.22
N GLY A 203 -17.73 6.20 -6.21
CA GLY A 203 -19.00 6.21 -5.49
C GLY A 203 -20.17 5.61 -6.27
N GLU A 204 -19.91 4.94 -7.39
CA GLU A 204 -20.92 4.25 -8.17
C GLU A 204 -21.31 2.93 -7.48
N LEU A 205 -22.56 2.85 -7.05
CA LEU A 205 -23.24 1.65 -6.59
C LEU A 205 -23.68 0.84 -7.80
N THR A 206 -23.21 -0.40 -7.89
CA THR A 206 -23.68 -1.40 -8.86
C THR A 206 -24.45 -2.47 -8.12
N TRP A 207 -25.72 -2.63 -8.48
CA TRP A 207 -26.53 -3.79 -8.09
C TRP A 207 -26.76 -4.64 -9.34
N ASP A 208 -25.96 -5.70 -9.47
CA ASP A 208 -26.00 -6.57 -10.64
C ASP A 208 -27.26 -7.43 -10.63
N SER A 209 -28.27 -6.92 -11.34
CA SER A 209 -29.54 -7.56 -11.65
C SER A 209 -30.36 -7.94 -10.39
N PRO A 210 -31.15 -7.01 -9.84
CA PRO A 210 -32.08 -7.26 -8.74
C PRO A 210 -32.98 -8.48 -9.00
N GLN A 211 -33.12 -9.38 -8.04
CA GLN A 211 -33.79 -10.67 -8.25
C GLN A 211 -35.29 -10.69 -7.94
N LEU A 212 -35.76 -9.73 -7.14
CA LEU A 212 -37.14 -9.69 -6.66
C LEU A 212 -37.70 -8.27 -6.73
N VAL A 213 -39.00 -8.19 -7.03
CA VAL A 213 -39.77 -6.94 -7.06
C VAL A 213 -40.08 -6.50 -5.63
N GLY A 214 -39.89 -5.21 -5.34
CA GLY A 214 -40.23 -4.58 -4.06
C GLY A 214 -39.34 -3.38 -3.71
N GLU A 215 -39.48 -2.90 -2.48
CA GLU A 215 -38.71 -1.77 -1.95
C GLU A 215 -37.53 -2.26 -1.11
N TYR A 216 -36.37 -1.64 -1.30
CA TYR A 216 -35.12 -2.01 -0.64
C TYR A 216 -34.42 -0.77 -0.07
N ASN A 217 -33.81 -0.89 1.09
CA ASN A 217 -32.98 0.17 1.67
C ASN A 217 -31.50 -0.22 1.64
N ILE A 218 -30.66 0.74 1.30
CA ILE A 218 -29.20 0.60 1.21
C ILE A 218 -28.58 1.81 1.90
N ALA A 219 -27.51 1.62 2.67
CA ALA A 219 -26.77 2.71 3.29
C ALA A 219 -25.37 2.84 2.69
N ILE A 220 -25.01 4.07 2.33
CA ILE A 220 -23.70 4.46 1.79
C ILE A 220 -23.01 5.33 2.82
N GLN A 221 -21.83 4.90 3.27
CA GLN A 221 -20.92 5.72 4.08
C GLN A 221 -19.91 6.40 3.15
N ILE A 222 -19.76 7.70 3.30
CA ILE A 222 -18.80 8.54 2.57
C ILE A 222 -17.79 9.07 3.58
N ASN A 223 -16.52 8.80 3.33
CA ASN A 223 -15.38 9.17 4.17
C ASN A 223 -14.60 10.31 3.53
N GLU A 224 -14.27 11.33 4.31
CA GLU A 224 -13.52 12.51 3.88
C GLU A 224 -12.08 12.44 4.39
N TYR A 225 -11.11 12.59 3.48
CA TYR A 225 -9.69 12.54 3.79
C TYR A 225 -8.96 13.81 3.35
N ARG A 226 -8.18 14.38 4.27
CA ARG A 226 -7.27 15.49 4.01
C ARG A 226 -5.84 15.05 4.28
N ASN A 227 -4.98 15.11 3.26
CA ASN A 227 -3.60 14.64 3.34
C ASN A 227 -3.46 13.19 3.87
N GLY A 228 -4.42 12.32 3.51
CA GLY A 228 -4.47 10.92 3.96
C GLY A 228 -5.04 10.69 5.36
N ILE A 229 -5.46 11.75 6.07
CA ILE A 229 -6.06 11.67 7.40
C ILE A 229 -7.58 11.77 7.28
N LEU A 230 -8.32 10.86 7.90
CA LEU A 230 -9.80 10.91 7.97
C LEU A 230 -10.23 12.12 8.81
N ILE A 231 -11.06 12.99 8.25
CA ILE A 231 -11.54 14.23 8.90
C ILE A 231 -13.06 14.30 9.06
N GLY A 232 -13.79 13.41 8.40
CA GLY A 232 -15.23 13.35 8.52
C GLY A 232 -15.81 12.09 7.89
N THR A 233 -17.02 11.75 8.30
CA THR A 233 -17.83 10.72 7.65
C THR A 233 -19.28 11.18 7.56
N MET A 234 -19.99 10.81 6.51
CA MET A 234 -21.44 10.96 6.44
C MET A 234 -22.10 9.65 6.00
N VAL A 235 -23.29 9.37 6.53
CA VAL A 235 -24.12 8.24 6.09
C VAL A 235 -25.33 8.77 5.33
N ARG A 236 -25.52 8.24 4.13
CA ARG A 236 -26.76 8.36 3.35
C ARG A 236 -27.50 7.02 3.42
N ASP A 237 -28.73 7.05 3.88
CA ASP A 237 -29.68 5.94 3.76
C ASP A 237 -30.59 6.22 2.55
N MET A 238 -30.62 5.29 1.59
CA MET A 238 -31.35 5.43 0.34
C MET A 238 -32.36 4.29 0.14
N GLN A 239 -33.42 4.56 -0.61
CA GLN A 239 -34.41 3.55 -0.98
C GLN A 239 -34.52 3.39 -2.48
N VAL A 240 -34.51 2.13 -2.91
CA VAL A 240 -34.62 1.72 -4.30
C VAL A 240 -35.89 0.89 -4.47
N SER A 241 -36.72 1.26 -5.44
CA SER A 241 -37.93 0.54 -5.82
C SER A 241 -37.67 -0.31 -7.05
N ILE A 242 -37.78 -1.63 -6.93
CA ILE A 242 -37.62 -2.58 -8.04
C ILE A 242 -38.99 -3.02 -8.53
N ALA A 243 -39.28 -2.85 -9.83
CA ALA A 243 -40.48 -3.40 -10.44
C ALA A 243 -40.16 -4.34 -11.62
N ALA A 244 -41.18 -5.08 -12.06
CA ALA A 244 -41.10 -5.80 -13.32
C ALA A 244 -41.22 -4.80 -14.47
N CYS A 245 -40.24 -4.76 -15.35
CA CYS A 245 -40.25 -3.91 -16.53
C CYS A 245 -39.55 -4.60 -17.70
N ASP A 246 -39.80 -4.10 -18.91
CA ASP A 246 -39.11 -4.48 -20.15
C ASP A 246 -38.39 -3.25 -20.71
N ASN A 247 -37.33 -2.84 -20.01
CA ASN A 247 -36.51 -1.67 -20.31
C ASN A 247 -35.04 -1.94 -19.93
N GLN A 248 -34.10 -1.36 -20.67
CA GLN A 248 -32.66 -1.44 -20.43
C GLN A 248 -32.11 -0.02 -20.26
N PRO A 249 -31.11 0.17 -19.37
CA PRO A 249 -30.58 1.51 -19.12
C PRO A 249 -29.85 2.07 -20.34
N PRO A 250 -29.80 3.41 -20.48
CA PRO A 250 -29.02 4.05 -21.52
C PRO A 250 -27.50 3.84 -21.32
N GLU A 251 -26.72 4.05 -22.37
CA GLU A 251 -25.26 3.92 -22.35
C GLU A 251 -24.58 5.26 -22.66
N ILE A 252 -23.52 5.60 -21.92
CA ILE A 252 -22.75 6.85 -22.06
C ILE A 252 -21.34 6.54 -22.57
N PHE A 253 -20.98 7.12 -23.71
CA PHE A 253 -19.65 7.02 -24.33
C PHE A 253 -18.95 8.38 -24.28
N THR A 254 -17.82 8.43 -23.58
CA THR A 254 -16.93 9.60 -23.48
C THR A 254 -15.57 9.18 -22.92
N ILE A 255 -14.60 10.10 -22.88
CA ILE A 255 -13.31 9.88 -22.23
C ILE A 255 -13.46 9.87 -20.70
N ILE A 256 -12.65 9.06 -20.02
CA ILE A 256 -12.74 8.90 -18.56
C ILE A 256 -11.74 9.77 -17.80
N ASP A 257 -10.61 10.10 -18.41
CA ASP A 257 -9.54 10.86 -17.79
C ASP A 257 -8.91 11.78 -18.85
N THR A 258 -8.67 13.02 -18.48
CA THR A 258 -8.11 14.02 -19.37
C THR A 258 -7.41 15.13 -18.60
N CYS A 259 -6.73 15.98 -19.35
CA CYS A 259 -5.79 16.92 -18.82
C CYS A 259 -5.65 18.13 -19.71
N VAL A 260 -5.51 19.29 -19.09
CA VAL A 260 -5.41 20.54 -19.82
C VAL A 260 -4.55 21.53 -19.05
N THR A 261 -3.74 22.29 -19.78
CA THR A 261 -2.95 23.37 -19.23
C THR A 261 -3.87 24.53 -18.85
N ALA A 262 -3.70 25.05 -17.64
CA ALA A 262 -4.44 26.21 -17.16
C ALA A 262 -4.37 27.38 -18.16
N GLY A 263 -5.52 27.94 -18.52
CA GLY A 263 -5.66 28.98 -19.53
C GLY A 263 -6.09 28.47 -20.91
N GLN A 264 -6.08 27.15 -21.13
CA GLN A 264 -6.61 26.54 -22.36
C GLN A 264 -8.07 26.05 -22.17
N PRO A 265 -8.90 26.10 -23.23
CA PRO A 265 -10.24 25.54 -23.19
C PRO A 265 -10.20 24.00 -23.27
N LEU A 266 -11.04 23.36 -22.46
CA LEU A 266 -11.28 21.92 -22.48
C LEU A 266 -12.64 21.65 -23.14
N ASN A 267 -12.66 20.79 -24.16
CA ASN A 267 -13.89 20.36 -24.83
C ASN A 267 -13.93 18.83 -24.85
N ILE A 268 -15.01 18.24 -24.31
CA ILE A 268 -15.20 16.79 -24.24
C ILE A 268 -16.54 16.43 -24.86
N ASP A 269 -16.51 15.58 -25.88
CA ASP A 269 -17.71 15.08 -26.52
C ASP A 269 -18.31 13.91 -25.71
N VAL A 270 -19.64 13.90 -25.62
CA VAL A 270 -20.44 12.90 -24.92
C VAL A 270 -21.49 12.36 -25.88
N LEU A 271 -21.49 11.04 -26.09
CA LEU A 271 -22.50 10.33 -26.87
C LEU A 271 -23.35 9.47 -25.92
N VAL A 272 -24.67 9.53 -26.07
CA VAL A 272 -25.61 8.68 -25.31
C VAL A 272 -26.48 7.87 -26.26
N THR A 273 -26.58 6.57 -26.02
CA THR A 273 -27.46 5.65 -26.75
C THR A 273 -28.43 4.94 -25.80
N ASP A 274 -29.44 4.29 -26.34
CA ASP A 274 -30.41 3.51 -25.57
C ASP A 274 -30.76 2.23 -26.35
N PRO A 275 -30.63 1.04 -25.75
CA PRO A 275 -30.95 -0.22 -26.42
C PRO A 275 -32.42 -0.33 -26.87
N ASN A 276 -33.35 0.28 -26.12
CA ASN A 276 -34.78 0.27 -26.41
C ASN A 276 -35.22 1.39 -27.35
N SER A 277 -34.29 2.27 -27.76
CA SER A 277 -34.58 3.49 -28.51
C SER A 277 -35.55 4.45 -27.80
N SER A 278 -35.61 4.36 -26.46
CA SER A 278 -36.35 5.28 -25.60
C SER A 278 -35.71 6.67 -25.65
N GLN A 279 -36.50 7.73 -25.50
CA GLN A 279 -35.96 9.10 -25.42
C GLN A 279 -35.08 9.22 -24.18
N VAL A 280 -33.87 9.75 -24.35
CA VAL A 280 -32.89 9.91 -23.30
C VAL A 280 -32.69 11.38 -22.95
N THR A 281 -32.43 11.66 -21.68
CA THR A 281 -32.05 12.98 -21.16
C THR A 281 -30.67 12.89 -20.50
N LEU A 282 -29.74 13.75 -20.92
CA LEU A 282 -28.40 13.87 -20.33
C LEU A 282 -28.33 15.07 -19.39
N THR A 283 -27.82 14.83 -18.19
CA THR A 283 -27.50 15.84 -17.18
C THR A 283 -26.09 15.60 -16.63
N ALA A 284 -25.52 16.59 -15.96
CA ALA A 284 -24.22 16.44 -15.30
C ALA A 284 -24.20 17.12 -13.94
N THR A 285 -23.37 16.58 -13.07
CA THR A 285 -23.14 17.04 -11.70
C THR A 285 -21.63 17.01 -11.43
N GLY A 286 -21.14 17.89 -10.56
CA GLY A 286 -19.72 17.93 -10.19
C GLY A 286 -19.21 19.34 -9.87
N ALA A 287 -18.13 19.41 -9.12
CA ALA A 287 -17.54 20.66 -8.64
C ALA A 287 -17.24 21.67 -9.77
N PRO A 288 -16.68 21.28 -10.94
CA PRO A 288 -16.39 22.23 -12.02
C PRO A 288 -17.60 23.03 -12.50
N LEU A 289 -18.82 22.46 -12.46
CA LEU A 289 -20.07 23.12 -12.88
C LEU A 289 -20.53 24.18 -11.87
N LEU A 290 -19.99 24.16 -10.66
CA LEU A 290 -20.40 25.01 -9.53
C LEU A 290 -19.33 26.06 -9.15
N LEU A 291 -18.19 26.08 -9.85
CA LEU A 291 -17.12 27.04 -9.57
C LEU A 291 -17.59 28.48 -9.82
N THR A 292 -17.18 29.39 -8.95
CA THR A 292 -17.50 30.81 -9.08
C THR A 292 -16.67 31.49 -10.17
N ASN A 293 -15.45 30.99 -10.40
CA ASN A 293 -14.55 31.47 -11.44
C ASN A 293 -14.50 30.48 -12.61
N SER A 294 -14.99 30.91 -13.78
CA SER A 294 -15.00 30.15 -15.03
C SER A 294 -15.50 28.70 -14.86
N PRO A 295 -16.79 28.51 -14.50
CA PRO A 295 -17.37 27.18 -14.36
C PRO A 295 -17.39 26.42 -15.68
N ALA A 296 -17.33 25.09 -15.57
CA ALA A 296 -17.62 24.21 -16.68
C ALA A 296 -19.10 24.30 -17.07
N PHE A 297 -19.40 24.00 -18.32
CA PHE A 297 -20.75 24.00 -18.87
C PHE A 297 -20.96 22.78 -19.76
N ILE A 298 -22.11 22.14 -19.65
CA ILE A 298 -22.57 21.12 -20.59
C ILE A 298 -23.97 21.48 -21.07
N GLN A 299 -24.22 21.35 -22.36
CA GLN A 299 -25.56 21.57 -22.89
C GLN A 299 -26.43 20.36 -22.56
N SER A 300 -27.47 20.55 -21.73
CA SER A 300 -28.47 19.49 -21.52
C SER A 300 -29.08 19.09 -22.86
N ALA A 301 -29.06 17.79 -23.15
CA ALA A 301 -29.60 17.22 -24.38
C ALA A 301 -30.70 16.23 -24.02
N SER A 302 -31.84 16.34 -24.70
CA SER A 302 -32.96 15.40 -24.57
C SER A 302 -33.52 15.13 -25.95
N GLY A 303 -33.65 13.86 -26.31
CA GLY A 303 -34.13 13.47 -27.64
C GLY A 303 -34.06 11.96 -27.89
N PRO A 304 -34.53 11.50 -29.05
CA PRO A 304 -34.36 10.11 -29.46
C PRO A 304 -32.86 9.81 -29.65
N PRO A 305 -32.36 8.69 -29.12
CA PRO A 305 -30.95 8.32 -29.22
C PRO A 305 -30.58 7.90 -30.65
N PRO A 306 -29.32 8.09 -31.08
CA PRO A 306 -28.23 8.68 -30.30
C PRO A 306 -28.37 10.19 -30.11
N ILE A 307 -28.02 10.68 -28.91
CA ILE A 307 -27.84 12.13 -28.67
C ILE A 307 -26.37 12.43 -28.40
N THR A 308 -25.91 13.59 -28.87
CA THR A 308 -24.56 14.10 -28.58
C THR A 308 -24.64 15.40 -27.80
N SER A 309 -23.71 15.60 -26.88
CA SER A 309 -23.50 16.86 -26.17
C SER A 309 -22.00 17.10 -26.00
N GLN A 310 -21.62 18.34 -25.66
CA GLN A 310 -20.24 18.72 -25.42
C GLN A 310 -20.13 19.41 -24.06
N LEU A 311 -19.23 18.89 -23.24
CA LEU A 311 -18.78 19.53 -22.01
C LEU A 311 -17.64 20.49 -22.36
N VAL A 312 -17.82 21.77 -22.01
CA VAL A 312 -16.87 22.86 -22.28
C VAL A 312 -16.42 23.48 -20.96
N TRP A 313 -15.12 23.67 -20.79
CA TRP A 313 -14.57 24.34 -19.62
C TRP A 313 -13.38 25.24 -19.98
N ASN A 314 -13.53 26.55 -19.79
CA ASN A 314 -12.46 27.53 -19.97
C ASN A 314 -11.59 27.57 -18.71
N THR A 315 -10.52 26.78 -18.67
CA THR A 315 -9.73 26.59 -17.44
C THR A 315 -8.81 27.79 -17.18
N ASN A 316 -8.45 28.01 -15.92
CA ASN A 316 -7.50 29.07 -15.53
C ASN A 316 -6.67 28.68 -14.29
N CYS A 317 -5.71 29.52 -13.91
CA CYS A 317 -4.77 29.22 -12.83
C CYS A 317 -5.41 28.99 -11.46
N SER A 318 -6.60 29.53 -11.19
CA SER A 318 -7.33 29.25 -9.93
C SER A 318 -7.85 27.82 -9.85
N HIS A 319 -7.84 27.08 -10.97
CA HIS A 319 -8.20 25.67 -11.03
C HIS A 319 -7.01 24.73 -10.87
N VAL A 320 -5.77 25.23 -10.81
CA VAL A 320 -4.60 24.37 -10.59
C VAL A 320 -4.65 23.84 -9.16
N LYS A 321 -4.72 22.52 -9.04
CA LYS A 321 -4.64 21.80 -7.76
C LYS A 321 -4.11 20.39 -7.97
N LYS A 322 -3.61 19.77 -6.90
CA LYS A 322 -3.01 18.43 -6.93
C LYS A 322 -4.05 17.34 -7.19
N ASN A 323 -5.24 17.47 -6.61
CA ASN A 323 -6.32 16.49 -6.77
C ASN A 323 -7.06 16.71 -8.10
N LYS A 324 -7.54 15.63 -8.73
CA LYS A 324 -8.34 15.74 -9.97
C LYS A 324 -9.71 16.36 -9.69
N TYR A 325 -10.28 17.03 -10.68
CA TYR A 325 -11.71 17.33 -10.69
C TYR A 325 -12.50 16.15 -11.22
N SER A 326 -13.73 15.99 -10.75
CA SER A 326 -14.68 14.99 -11.26
C SER A 326 -15.98 15.64 -11.74
N ILE A 327 -16.52 15.12 -12.84
CA ILE A 327 -17.87 15.43 -13.33
C ILE A 327 -18.57 14.11 -13.60
N THR A 328 -19.71 13.89 -12.94
CA THR A 328 -20.55 12.71 -13.14
C THR A 328 -21.69 13.07 -14.08
N LEU A 329 -21.68 12.45 -15.25
CA LEU A 329 -22.74 12.46 -16.23
C LEU A 329 -23.82 11.46 -15.81
N LYS A 330 -25.09 11.86 -15.99
CA LYS A 330 -26.26 11.03 -15.76
C LYS A 330 -27.14 11.04 -17.00
N ALA A 331 -27.33 9.88 -17.60
CA ALA A 331 -28.33 9.64 -18.63
C ALA A 331 -29.57 9.00 -18.00
N THR A 332 -30.75 9.45 -18.40
CA THR A 332 -32.04 8.90 -17.94
C THR A 332 -32.93 8.66 -19.14
N ASP A 333 -33.43 7.44 -19.29
CA ASP A 333 -34.41 7.12 -20.34
C ASP A 333 -35.84 7.50 -19.92
N ASN A 334 -36.78 7.32 -20.84
CA ASN A 334 -38.22 7.41 -20.57
C ASN A 334 -38.94 6.09 -20.84
N GLY A 335 -38.34 4.98 -20.39
CA GLY A 335 -38.88 3.64 -20.58
C GLY A 335 -40.31 3.47 -20.06
N PRO A 336 -41.05 2.47 -20.59
CA PRO A 336 -42.39 2.18 -20.11
C PRO A 336 -42.36 1.73 -18.64
N ILE A 337 -43.26 2.28 -17.82
CA ILE A 337 -43.43 1.95 -16.38
C ILE A 337 -42.34 2.56 -15.47
N ILE A 338 -41.05 2.34 -15.75
CA ILE A 338 -39.92 2.85 -14.96
C ILE A 338 -38.85 3.43 -15.89
N ASN A 339 -38.38 4.62 -15.53
CA ASN A 339 -37.21 5.24 -16.15
C ASN A 339 -35.94 4.64 -15.53
N LEU A 340 -35.00 4.18 -16.36
CA LEU A 340 -33.69 3.71 -15.90
C LEU A 340 -32.61 4.77 -16.12
N VAL A 341 -31.53 4.64 -15.36
CA VAL A 341 -30.43 5.60 -15.32
C VAL A 341 -29.09 4.92 -15.52
N SER A 342 -28.15 5.68 -16.09
CA SER A 342 -26.75 5.29 -16.25
C SER A 342 -25.85 6.47 -15.88
N PHE A 343 -24.69 6.16 -15.33
CA PHE A 343 -23.73 7.12 -14.85
C PHE A 343 -22.37 6.93 -15.52
N LYS A 344 -21.63 8.05 -15.67
CA LYS A 344 -20.24 8.03 -16.12
C LYS A 344 -19.49 9.19 -15.49
N THR A 345 -18.41 8.91 -14.80
CA THR A 345 -17.57 9.95 -14.18
C THR A 345 -16.34 10.23 -15.05
N ILE A 346 -16.10 11.52 -15.32
CA ILE A 346 -14.93 12.05 -16.03
C ILE A 346 -14.00 12.68 -15.00
N TYR A 347 -12.71 12.36 -15.07
CA TYR A 347 -11.65 13.00 -14.30
C TYR A 347 -10.88 14.01 -15.15
N ILE A 348 -10.59 15.17 -14.55
CA ILE A 348 -9.94 16.28 -15.23
C ILE A 348 -8.80 16.80 -14.36
N THR A 349 -7.58 16.76 -14.89
CA THR A 349 -6.38 17.32 -14.26
C THR A 349 -6.06 18.68 -14.88
N ILE A 350 -5.91 19.72 -14.05
CA ILE A 350 -5.51 21.05 -14.52
C ILE A 350 -4.08 21.32 -14.08
N VAL A 351 -3.19 21.48 -15.07
CA VAL A 351 -1.75 21.65 -14.82
C VAL A 351 -1.33 23.08 -15.13
N ALA A 352 -0.47 23.66 -14.30
CA ALA A 352 0.09 24.98 -14.57
C ALA A 352 1.07 24.96 -15.77
N PRO A 353 1.12 26.03 -16.58
CA PRO A 353 2.10 26.12 -17.67
C PRO A 353 3.54 26.10 -17.13
N LYS A 354 4.50 25.84 -18.00
CA LYS A 354 5.92 25.81 -17.63
C LYS A 354 6.48 27.24 -17.43
N PRO A 355 7.47 27.42 -16.53
CA PRO A 355 8.29 28.63 -16.53
C PRO A 355 9.02 28.79 -17.87
N GLU A 356 9.03 30.01 -18.41
CA GLU A 356 9.62 30.31 -19.72
C GLU A 356 10.95 31.05 -19.62
N ASN A 357 11.73 31.03 -20.71
CA ASN A 357 12.99 31.77 -20.85
C ASN A 357 14.02 31.48 -19.75
N LEU A 358 14.15 30.21 -19.34
CA LEU A 358 15.26 29.80 -18.49
C LEU A 358 16.58 30.03 -19.24
N THR A 359 17.53 30.68 -18.57
CA THR A 359 18.88 30.94 -19.06
C THR A 359 19.88 30.58 -17.99
N ALA A 360 21.03 30.07 -18.40
CA ALA A 360 22.17 29.77 -17.53
C ALA A 360 23.38 30.57 -18.03
N THR A 361 23.96 31.41 -17.17
CA THR A 361 25.10 32.27 -17.50
C THR A 361 26.23 32.05 -16.50
N PRO A 362 27.44 31.68 -16.94
CA PRO A 362 28.57 31.50 -16.03
C PRO A 362 29.11 32.85 -15.52
N GLN A 363 29.52 32.87 -14.26
CA GLN A 363 30.17 34.00 -13.61
C GLN A 363 31.25 33.47 -12.65
N GLY A 364 32.50 33.38 -13.13
CA GLY A 364 33.58 32.69 -12.43
C GLY A 364 33.20 31.23 -12.16
N ASN A 365 33.36 30.78 -10.91
CA ASN A 365 33.10 29.40 -10.50
C ASN A 365 31.62 29.15 -10.13
N THR A 366 30.70 30.01 -10.60
CA THR A 366 29.25 29.89 -10.34
C THR A 366 28.45 30.02 -11.62
N ILE A 367 27.23 29.47 -11.64
CA ILE A 367 26.29 29.64 -12.75
C ILE A 367 25.05 30.35 -12.22
N THR A 368 24.75 31.52 -12.81
CA THR A 368 23.54 32.27 -12.49
C THR A 368 22.42 31.86 -13.45
N LEU A 369 21.29 31.44 -12.88
CA LEU A 369 20.07 31.09 -13.58
C LEU A 369 19.07 32.24 -13.51
N ASN A 370 18.42 32.54 -14.64
CA ASN A 370 17.31 33.50 -14.71
C ASN A 370 16.17 32.91 -15.53
N TRP A 371 14.92 33.11 -15.09
CA TRP A 371 13.72 32.70 -15.83
C TRP A 371 12.61 33.75 -15.69
N ASN A 372 11.53 33.61 -16.46
CA ASN A 372 10.35 34.45 -16.32
C ASN A 372 9.49 34.01 -15.11
N ARG A 373 8.86 34.99 -14.47
CA ARG A 373 7.85 34.71 -13.44
C ARG A 373 6.71 33.85 -14.00
N GLU A 374 6.24 32.90 -13.18
CA GLU A 374 5.19 31.95 -13.52
C GLU A 374 3.87 32.68 -13.75
N THR A 375 3.14 32.24 -14.78
CA THR A 375 1.85 32.82 -15.19
C THR A 375 0.80 32.61 -14.11
N CYS A 376 0.81 31.45 -13.47
CA CYS A 376 -0.09 31.13 -12.36
C CYS A 376 0.40 31.73 -11.04
N SER A 377 -0.22 32.86 -10.66
CA SER A 377 0.14 33.66 -9.48
C SER A 377 -0.06 32.97 -8.13
N ASN A 378 -0.78 31.85 -8.09
CA ASN A 378 -0.99 31.01 -6.92
C ASN A 378 0.17 30.04 -6.63
N ALA A 379 1.19 29.96 -7.50
CA ALA A 379 2.42 29.28 -7.17
C ALA A 379 3.15 29.99 -6.03
N ILE A 380 3.85 29.23 -5.18
CA ILE A 380 4.52 29.75 -3.99
C ILE A 380 6.05 29.81 -4.14
N GLY A 381 6.61 29.15 -5.14
CA GLY A 381 8.04 29.17 -5.44
C GLY A 381 8.41 28.23 -6.58
N TYR A 382 9.71 28.02 -6.74
CA TYR A 382 10.30 27.17 -7.77
C TYR A 382 11.20 26.10 -7.17
N LYS A 383 11.29 24.95 -7.84
CA LYS A 383 12.33 23.95 -7.58
C LYS A 383 13.34 23.95 -8.73
N ILE A 384 14.62 23.96 -8.41
CA ILE A 384 15.73 24.07 -9.35
C ILE A 384 16.48 22.74 -9.40
N PHE A 385 16.73 22.26 -10.61
CA PHE A 385 17.35 20.97 -10.88
C PHE A 385 18.57 21.13 -11.80
N LYS A 386 19.56 20.26 -11.62
CA LYS A 386 20.82 20.23 -12.37
C LYS A 386 21.18 18.81 -12.82
N SER A 387 21.74 18.70 -14.01
CA SER A 387 22.43 17.51 -14.51
C SER A 387 23.83 17.89 -15.02
N THR A 388 24.74 16.92 -15.00
CA THR A 388 26.00 16.99 -15.73
C THR A 388 25.73 16.51 -17.16
N ASN A 389 25.79 17.42 -18.12
CA ASN A 389 25.35 17.29 -19.52
C ASN A 389 23.83 17.32 -19.75
N SER A 390 23.47 17.61 -21.00
CA SER A 390 22.08 17.62 -21.46
C SER A 390 21.43 16.24 -21.31
N GLN A 391 20.21 16.25 -20.77
CA GLN A 391 19.38 15.05 -20.64
C GLN A 391 18.12 15.24 -21.49
N PHE A 392 17.86 14.29 -22.38
CA PHE A 392 16.62 14.32 -23.14
C PHE A 392 15.44 14.05 -22.20
N PHE A 393 14.59 15.06 -22.03
CA PHE A 393 13.36 14.95 -21.27
C PHE A 393 12.28 15.80 -21.93
N GLU A 394 11.21 15.13 -22.36
CA GLU A 394 9.98 15.73 -22.85
C GLU A 394 8.87 15.16 -21.96
N PRO A 395 8.17 16.00 -21.16
CA PRO A 395 7.15 15.51 -20.24
C PRO A 395 5.96 14.92 -21.00
N ASP A 396 5.49 13.77 -20.54
CA ASP A 396 4.24 13.18 -21.03
C ASP A 396 3.02 14.06 -20.66
N ILE A 397 1.85 13.72 -21.20
CA ILE A 397 0.59 14.42 -20.87
C ILE A 397 0.34 14.35 -19.36
N CYS A 398 0.24 15.51 -18.71
CA CYS A 398 0.15 15.69 -17.26
C CYS A 398 1.37 15.25 -16.44
N GLU A 399 2.49 14.96 -17.08
CA GLU A 399 3.70 14.73 -16.32
C GLU A 399 4.22 16.08 -15.81
N THR A 400 4.06 16.28 -14.51
CA THR A 400 4.44 17.52 -13.81
C THR A 400 5.77 17.32 -13.11
N GLY A 401 6.47 18.44 -12.88
CA GLY A 401 7.77 18.40 -12.22
C GLY A 401 8.86 17.69 -13.04
N LEU A 402 9.81 17.07 -12.34
CA LEU A 402 10.89 16.27 -12.92
C LEU A 402 10.96 14.91 -12.23
N PRO A 403 10.69 13.81 -12.95
CA PRO A 403 10.79 12.47 -12.40
C PRO A 403 12.25 12.03 -12.26
N GLN A 404 12.51 11.06 -11.39
CA GLN A 404 13.88 10.59 -11.09
C GLN A 404 14.61 10.06 -12.35
N TYR A 405 13.87 9.46 -13.28
CA TYR A 405 14.46 8.92 -14.52
C TYR A 405 14.93 10.01 -15.49
N ALA A 406 14.54 11.29 -15.29
CA ALA A 406 15.00 12.40 -16.10
C ALA A 406 16.48 12.77 -15.86
N GLY A 407 17.12 12.18 -14.84
CA GLY A 407 18.57 12.30 -14.63
C GLY A 407 19.04 13.62 -14.00
N TYR A 408 18.12 14.45 -13.51
CA TYR A 408 18.47 15.68 -12.79
C TYR A 408 18.41 15.52 -11.27
N GLN A 409 19.24 16.29 -10.57
CA GLN A 409 19.27 16.39 -9.11
C GLN A 409 18.78 17.76 -8.67
N GLN A 410 17.93 17.81 -7.63
CA GLN A 410 17.45 19.08 -7.08
C GLN A 410 18.60 19.79 -6.35
N ILE A 411 18.86 21.04 -6.70
CA ILE A 411 19.92 21.87 -6.09
C ILE A 411 19.36 23.05 -5.29
N GLY A 412 18.08 23.37 -5.43
CA GLY A 412 17.49 24.52 -4.74
C GLY A 412 15.98 24.55 -4.77
N ILE A 413 15.42 25.33 -3.84
CA ILE A 413 14.01 25.69 -3.77
C ILE A 413 13.93 27.18 -3.43
N THR A 414 13.08 27.93 -4.13
CA THR A 414 12.79 29.32 -3.78
C THR A 414 11.59 29.45 -2.86
N ASN A 415 11.48 30.57 -2.14
CA ASN A 415 10.43 30.79 -1.14
C ASN A 415 9.31 31.70 -1.65
N SER A 416 9.47 32.26 -2.85
CA SER A 416 8.50 33.15 -3.48
C SER A 416 8.47 32.91 -4.99
N ILE A 417 7.29 33.10 -5.58
CA ILE A 417 7.10 33.19 -7.03
C ILE A 417 7.81 34.40 -7.67
N SER A 418 8.24 35.38 -6.86
CA SER A 418 9.05 36.50 -7.34
C SER A 418 10.55 36.19 -7.41
N ASP A 419 10.99 35.08 -6.83
CA ASP A 419 12.38 34.66 -6.85
C ASP A 419 12.67 33.97 -8.19
N THR A 420 12.94 34.77 -9.23
CA THR A 420 13.16 34.29 -10.60
C THR A 420 14.64 34.15 -10.98
N THR A 421 15.50 34.12 -9.96
CA THR A 421 16.96 34.05 -10.11
C THR A 421 17.52 33.08 -9.09
N PHE A 422 18.49 32.26 -9.49
CA PHE A 422 19.19 31.33 -8.60
C PHE A 422 20.67 31.27 -8.97
N ILE A 423 21.56 31.24 -7.97
CA ILE A 423 23.00 31.09 -8.19
C ILE A 423 23.38 29.68 -7.75
N ASP A 424 23.83 28.87 -8.70
CA ASP A 424 24.48 27.60 -8.41
C ASP A 424 25.97 27.86 -8.12
N ASP A 425 26.32 27.77 -6.85
CA ASP A 425 27.69 27.91 -6.33
C ASP A 425 28.37 26.55 -6.05
N GLY A 426 27.73 25.46 -6.44
CA GLY A 426 28.24 24.10 -6.22
C GLY A 426 28.13 23.60 -4.78
N SER A 427 27.44 24.31 -3.88
CA SER A 427 27.32 23.91 -2.47
C SER A 427 26.51 22.63 -2.23
N VAL A 428 25.49 22.37 -3.05
CA VAL A 428 24.64 21.16 -2.95
C VAL A 428 25.21 20.02 -3.81
N VAL A 429 25.46 20.31 -5.08
CA VAL A 429 26.11 19.40 -6.03
C VAL A 429 27.32 20.13 -6.58
N PRO A 430 28.55 19.62 -6.41
CA PRO A 430 29.76 20.31 -6.86
C PRO A 430 29.71 20.68 -8.34
N ILE A 431 30.32 21.83 -8.66
CA ILE A 431 30.61 22.25 -10.03
C ILE A 431 32.12 22.09 -10.22
N TYR A 432 32.48 21.17 -11.10
CA TYR A 432 33.84 20.96 -11.58
C TYR A 432 34.06 21.61 -12.94
N HIS A 433 35.25 22.12 -13.16
CA HIS A 433 35.73 22.68 -14.43
C HIS A 433 35.74 21.61 -15.52
N GLY A 434 35.55 22.05 -16.78
CA GLY A 434 35.54 21.17 -17.94
C GLY A 434 34.25 20.35 -18.12
N ASN A 435 33.15 20.66 -17.44
CA ASN A 435 31.85 20.00 -17.65
C ASN A 435 30.76 21.00 -18.08
N GLU A 436 29.78 20.48 -18.84
CA GLU A 436 28.53 21.19 -19.11
C GLU A 436 27.53 20.91 -17.98
N TYR A 437 26.86 21.96 -17.51
CA TYR A 437 25.77 21.84 -16.54
C TYR A 437 24.48 22.32 -17.16
N CYS A 438 23.47 21.46 -17.10
CA CYS A 438 22.16 21.74 -17.65
C CYS A 438 21.13 21.83 -16.53
N TYR A 439 20.23 22.78 -16.67
CA TYR A 439 19.30 23.20 -15.63
C TYR A 439 17.87 23.17 -16.13
N ARG A 440 16.97 22.85 -15.21
CA ARG A 440 15.52 22.93 -15.41
C ARG A 440 14.85 23.41 -14.14
N VAL A 441 13.73 24.10 -14.31
CA VAL A 441 12.98 24.73 -13.22
C VAL A 441 11.48 24.49 -13.42
N PHE A 442 10.76 24.24 -12.33
CA PHE A 442 9.30 24.21 -12.35
C PHE A 442 8.73 24.89 -11.10
N ALA A 443 7.49 25.39 -11.19
CA ALA A 443 6.79 26.04 -10.11
C ALA A 443 6.01 25.02 -9.26
N PHE A 444 5.88 25.29 -7.95
CA PHE A 444 5.09 24.46 -7.03
C PHE A 444 4.06 25.28 -6.25
N PHE A 445 3.00 24.60 -5.82
CA PHE A 445 1.82 25.20 -5.19
C PHE A 445 1.65 24.74 -3.74
N ALA A 446 0.83 25.46 -2.97
CA ALA A 446 0.66 25.21 -1.53
C ALA A 446 0.07 23.83 -1.20
N ASP A 447 -0.73 23.27 -2.09
CA ASP A 447 -1.31 21.91 -1.99
C ASP A 447 -0.37 20.82 -2.52
N GLY A 448 0.83 21.20 -2.96
CA GLY A 448 1.84 20.31 -3.54
C GLY A 448 1.60 19.96 -5.00
N ALA A 449 0.72 20.67 -5.72
CA ALA A 449 0.70 20.60 -7.18
C ALA A 449 2.01 21.13 -7.76
N GLU A 450 2.36 20.69 -8.97
CA GLU A 450 3.56 21.08 -9.68
C GLU A 450 3.19 21.52 -11.11
N SER A 451 3.93 22.47 -11.67
CA SER A 451 3.77 22.88 -13.07
C SER A 451 4.46 21.90 -14.02
N TYR A 452 4.25 22.09 -15.31
CA TYR A 452 5.19 21.56 -16.30
C TYR A 452 6.59 22.14 -16.08
N VAL A 453 7.62 21.37 -16.44
CA VAL A 453 9.02 21.80 -16.35
C VAL A 453 9.38 22.76 -17.47
N SER A 454 10.28 23.70 -17.18
CA SER A 454 10.89 24.58 -18.19
C SER A 454 11.63 23.79 -19.27
N ASP A 455 11.90 24.48 -20.37
CA ASP A 455 12.94 24.03 -21.31
C ASP A 455 14.30 24.01 -20.60
N GLU A 456 15.21 23.19 -21.13
CA GLU A 456 16.56 23.05 -20.60
C GLU A 456 17.42 24.27 -20.95
N ALA A 457 18.25 24.71 -20.00
CA ALA A 457 19.30 25.69 -20.24
C ALA A 457 20.65 25.14 -19.76
N CYS A 458 21.66 25.15 -20.63
CA CYS A 458 22.98 24.63 -20.34
C CYS A 458 24.06 25.72 -20.35
N ALA A 459 25.07 25.58 -19.51
CA ALA A 459 26.25 26.42 -19.47
C ALA A 459 27.48 25.67 -19.00
N TYR A 460 28.65 26.15 -19.40
CA TYR A 460 29.96 25.74 -18.90
C TYR A 460 30.47 26.82 -17.96
N ILE A 461 31.08 26.46 -16.83
CA ILE A 461 31.87 27.45 -16.08
C ILE A 461 33.10 27.86 -16.90
N THR A 462 33.65 29.05 -16.61
CA THR A 462 34.89 29.51 -17.26
C THR A 462 35.98 28.46 -17.06
N ASN A 463 36.69 28.12 -18.14
CA ASN A 463 37.67 27.02 -18.13
C ASN A 463 39.09 27.58 -18.00
N ASP A 464 39.33 28.25 -16.87
CA ASP A 464 40.57 28.95 -16.51
C ASP A 464 41.44 28.19 -15.51
N ALA A 465 41.00 26.99 -15.10
CA ALA A 465 41.76 26.05 -14.28
C ALA A 465 42.39 24.90 -15.10
N PRO A 466 43.53 24.33 -14.65
CA PRO A 466 44.08 23.10 -15.24
C PRO A 466 43.12 21.92 -15.04
N LEU A 467 43.10 20.99 -15.99
CA LEU A 467 42.22 19.82 -15.94
C LEU A 467 43.03 18.55 -15.72
N ILE A 468 42.85 17.87 -14.57
CA ILE A 468 43.46 16.55 -14.34
C ILE A 468 42.72 15.53 -15.20
N THR A 469 43.46 14.72 -15.94
CA THR A 469 42.92 13.69 -16.85
C THR A 469 43.19 12.28 -16.35
N ASN A 470 44.27 12.09 -15.58
CA ASN A 470 44.62 10.78 -15.03
C ASN A 470 45.15 10.87 -13.60
N VAL A 471 44.77 9.87 -12.79
CA VAL A 471 45.39 9.47 -11.53
C VAL A 471 45.45 7.94 -11.56
N ASP A 472 46.36 7.43 -12.37
CA ASP A 472 46.42 6.02 -12.80
C ASP A 472 47.40 5.22 -11.93
N VAL A 473 46.95 4.15 -11.27
CA VAL A 473 47.83 3.30 -10.45
C VAL A 473 48.63 2.37 -11.38
N LEU A 474 49.95 2.60 -11.47
CA LEU A 474 50.85 1.80 -12.29
C LEU A 474 51.42 0.58 -11.54
N GLU A 475 51.68 0.74 -10.25
CA GLU A 475 52.29 -0.31 -9.42
C GLU A 475 51.63 -0.34 -8.03
N THR A 476 51.22 -1.54 -7.60
CA THR A 476 50.64 -1.78 -6.27
C THR A 476 51.73 -2.25 -5.32
N SER A 477 51.97 -1.50 -4.25
CA SER A 477 52.95 -1.84 -3.22
C SER A 477 52.71 -1.01 -1.97
N MET A 478 53.08 -1.55 -0.82
CA MET A 478 53.09 -0.87 0.48
C MET A 478 54.15 0.24 0.60
N THR A 479 55.23 0.18 -0.18
CA THR A 479 56.39 1.09 -0.03
C THR A 479 56.95 1.64 -1.34
N SER A 480 56.68 0.98 -2.46
CA SER A 480 57.23 1.30 -3.79
C SER A 480 56.16 1.55 -4.84
N GLY A 481 54.91 1.77 -4.42
CA GLY A 481 53.79 1.99 -5.31
C GLY A 481 53.98 3.23 -6.18
N LYS A 482 53.33 3.22 -7.35
CA LYS A 482 53.47 4.28 -8.37
C LYS A 482 52.13 4.71 -8.90
N ILE A 483 51.94 6.03 -9.02
CA ILE A 483 50.76 6.65 -9.63
C ILE A 483 51.23 7.61 -10.72
N ASN A 484 50.62 7.53 -11.89
CA ASN A 484 50.83 8.50 -12.97
C ASN A 484 49.70 9.53 -12.97
N VAL A 485 50.07 10.79 -12.77
CA VAL A 485 49.15 11.93 -12.80
C VAL A 485 49.35 12.69 -14.10
N LYS A 486 48.25 12.93 -14.84
CA LYS A 486 48.28 13.73 -16.07
C LYS A 486 47.30 14.88 -15.98
N TRP A 487 47.64 16.00 -16.60
CA TRP A 487 46.77 17.16 -16.68
C TRP A 487 47.00 17.95 -17.97
N LEU A 488 45.97 18.70 -18.34
CA LEU A 488 45.96 19.65 -19.44
C LEU A 488 46.08 21.08 -18.90
N ALA A 489 46.69 21.96 -19.69
CA ALA A 489 46.72 23.39 -19.40
C ALA A 489 45.30 23.99 -19.38
N PRO A 490 45.08 25.10 -18.65
CA PRO A 490 43.84 25.87 -18.74
C PRO A 490 43.52 26.25 -20.20
N PRO A 491 42.32 25.90 -20.72
CA PRO A 491 41.94 26.27 -22.08
C PRO A 491 41.84 27.78 -22.30
N GLU A 492 41.43 28.52 -21.28
CA GLU A 492 41.37 29.98 -21.29
C GLU A 492 42.32 30.54 -20.21
N ILE A 493 43.11 31.55 -20.56
CA ILE A 493 43.96 32.26 -19.60
C ILE A 493 43.59 33.74 -19.67
N ASP A 494 43.10 34.29 -18.55
CA ASP A 494 42.88 35.73 -18.43
C ASP A 494 44.23 36.45 -18.22
N ALA A 495 44.85 36.80 -19.34
CA ALA A 495 46.12 37.53 -19.38
C ALA A 495 46.02 38.97 -18.82
N SER A 496 44.83 39.44 -18.45
CA SER A 496 44.66 40.70 -17.70
C SER A 496 44.78 40.51 -16.19
N LEU A 497 44.50 39.30 -15.69
CA LEU A 497 44.58 38.94 -14.28
C LEU A 497 45.96 38.39 -13.89
N VAL A 498 46.58 37.60 -14.77
CA VAL A 498 47.85 36.90 -14.50
C VAL A 498 48.81 37.00 -15.68
N LEU A 499 50.05 37.43 -15.43
CA LEU A 499 51.08 37.62 -16.47
C LEU A 499 52.09 36.45 -16.51
N PRO A 500 52.75 36.20 -17.66
CA PRO A 500 53.81 35.20 -17.76
C PRO A 500 55.10 35.65 -17.03
N PRO A 501 56.03 34.73 -16.68
CA PRO A 501 56.02 33.30 -17.02
C PRO A 501 55.05 32.48 -16.17
N TYR A 502 54.32 31.59 -16.83
CA TYR A 502 53.43 30.65 -16.15
C TYR A 502 54.17 29.40 -15.71
N PHE A 503 53.68 28.75 -14.65
CA PHE A 503 54.21 27.48 -14.14
C PHE A 503 53.15 26.72 -13.34
N TYR A 504 53.37 25.42 -13.11
CA TYR A 504 52.47 24.56 -12.34
C TYR A 504 53.10 24.09 -11.04
N LYS A 505 52.27 23.87 -10.03
CA LYS A 505 52.64 23.15 -8.81
C LYS A 505 51.70 21.97 -8.59
N LEU A 506 52.27 20.76 -8.51
CA LEU A 506 51.52 19.56 -8.18
C LEU A 506 51.50 19.36 -6.67
N TYR A 507 50.31 19.11 -6.13
CA TYR A 507 50.14 18.76 -4.73
C TYR A 507 49.47 17.40 -4.58
N ARG A 508 49.82 16.69 -3.51
CA ARG A 508 49.25 15.40 -3.13
C ARG A 508 48.74 15.41 -1.71
N SER A 509 47.64 14.70 -1.44
CA SER A 509 47.17 14.36 -0.11
C SER A 509 46.74 12.89 -0.02
N SER A 510 46.72 12.34 1.19
CA SER A 510 46.06 11.06 1.52
C SER A 510 44.61 11.28 2.03
N SER A 511 44.11 12.51 1.99
CA SER A 511 42.77 12.91 2.40
C SER A 511 42.13 13.81 1.34
N ALA A 512 40.84 13.63 1.13
CA ALA A 512 40.09 14.33 0.08
C ALA A 512 39.91 15.85 0.30
N SER A 513 40.21 16.38 1.49
CA SER A 513 39.80 17.73 1.90
C SER A 513 40.89 18.57 2.57
N SER A 514 42.05 18.01 2.91
CA SER A 514 43.11 18.76 3.62
C SER A 514 44.49 18.11 3.45
N ASN A 515 45.53 18.77 3.97
CA ASN A 515 46.91 18.26 4.05
C ASN A 515 47.60 17.99 2.70
N TYR A 516 47.33 18.84 1.71
CA TYR A 516 48.04 18.81 0.45
C TYR A 516 49.50 19.25 0.64
N VAL A 517 50.44 18.41 0.17
CA VAL A 517 51.89 18.66 0.19
C VAL A 517 52.37 18.84 -1.24
N GLU A 518 53.20 19.87 -1.47
CA GLU A 518 53.80 20.13 -2.78
C GLU A 518 54.76 18.97 -3.14
N MET A 519 54.55 18.39 -4.31
CA MET A 519 55.36 17.28 -4.83
C MET A 519 56.43 17.76 -5.80
N ALA A 520 56.06 18.67 -6.70
CA ALA A 520 56.93 19.19 -7.74
C ALA A 520 56.39 20.51 -8.31
N THR A 521 57.30 21.31 -8.86
CA THR A 521 57.02 22.51 -9.66
C THR A 521 57.47 22.27 -11.10
N PHE A 522 56.65 22.65 -12.07
CA PHE A 522 56.88 22.44 -13.51
C PHE A 522 56.81 23.77 -14.25
N THR A 523 57.57 23.92 -15.33
CA THR A 523 57.39 25.04 -16.27
C THR A 523 56.01 24.97 -16.94
N PHE A 524 55.59 25.97 -17.70
CA PHE A 524 54.33 25.87 -18.45
C PHE A 524 54.54 25.14 -19.79
N GLU A 525 53.75 24.08 -20.00
CA GLU A 525 53.55 23.34 -21.24
C GLU A 525 52.06 22.98 -21.36
N GLN A 526 51.65 22.52 -22.54
CA GLN A 526 50.24 22.23 -22.85
C GLN A 526 49.75 20.93 -22.19
N ASP A 527 50.59 19.89 -22.18
CA ASP A 527 50.25 18.56 -21.66
C ASP A 527 51.36 18.09 -20.71
N TYR A 528 50.98 17.56 -19.55
CA TYR A 528 51.93 17.04 -18.57
C TYR A 528 51.60 15.63 -18.09
N SER A 529 52.65 14.88 -17.72
CA SER A 529 52.59 13.58 -17.06
C SER A 529 53.66 13.54 -15.98
N PHE A 530 53.29 13.11 -14.78
CA PHE A 530 54.19 12.96 -13.64
C PHE A 530 53.97 11.61 -12.97
N GLU A 531 55.06 10.84 -12.81
CA GLU A 531 55.06 9.58 -12.07
C GLU A 531 55.46 9.84 -10.62
N ASP A 532 54.49 9.71 -9.71
CA ASP A 532 54.70 9.77 -8.27
C ASP A 532 55.05 8.37 -7.75
N ILE A 533 56.17 8.26 -7.03
CA ILE A 533 56.80 6.99 -6.65
C ILE A 533 56.95 6.86 -5.13
N ASN A 534 57.25 5.64 -4.67
CA ASN A 534 57.43 5.30 -3.25
C ASN A 534 56.16 5.51 -2.40
N LEU A 535 55.02 5.11 -2.96
CA LEU A 535 53.69 5.24 -2.34
C LEU A 535 53.24 3.93 -1.68
N ASN A 536 52.31 4.03 -0.72
CA ASN A 536 51.51 2.90 -0.24
C ASN A 536 50.19 2.85 -1.03
N THR A 537 50.22 2.31 -2.25
CA THR A 537 49.03 2.21 -3.11
C THR A 537 48.11 1.04 -2.75
N GLU A 538 48.58 0.14 -1.87
CA GLU A 538 47.83 -1.03 -1.42
C GLU A 538 46.77 -0.67 -0.38
N GLU A 539 47.10 0.19 0.59
CA GLU A 539 46.21 0.56 1.69
C GLU A 539 45.68 2.00 1.62
N GLN A 540 46.26 2.87 0.78
CA GLN A 540 45.91 4.29 0.73
C GLN A 540 45.43 4.75 -0.63
N THR A 541 44.37 5.57 -0.61
CA THR A 541 43.97 6.39 -1.76
C THR A 541 44.73 7.73 -1.71
N TYR A 542 45.24 8.16 -2.86
CA TYR A 542 45.90 9.47 -3.00
C TYR A 542 45.03 10.42 -3.82
N TYR A 543 45.06 11.69 -3.44
CA TYR A 543 44.35 12.80 -4.07
C TYR A 543 45.37 13.81 -4.57
N TYR A 544 45.16 14.32 -5.78
CA TYR A 544 46.05 15.29 -6.42
C TYR A 544 45.27 16.54 -6.81
N LYS A 545 45.96 17.69 -6.77
CA LYS A 545 45.50 18.96 -7.34
C LYS A 545 46.69 19.68 -7.98
N ILE A 546 46.41 20.48 -9.00
CA ILE A 546 47.39 21.31 -9.70
C ILE A 546 47.07 22.77 -9.40
N GLU A 547 48.02 23.54 -8.94
CA GLU A 547 47.90 25.00 -8.94
C GLU A 547 48.60 25.55 -10.18
N PHE A 548 47.89 26.41 -10.92
CA PHE A 548 48.42 27.20 -12.02
C PHE A 548 48.86 28.56 -11.48
N TRP A 549 50.10 28.94 -11.76
CA TRP A 549 50.71 30.16 -11.25
C TRP A 549 51.19 31.04 -12.39
N GLY A 550 51.23 32.34 -12.13
CA GLY A 550 51.96 33.32 -12.95
C GLY A 550 52.42 34.51 -12.11
N GLU A 551 52.88 35.56 -12.78
CA GLU A 551 53.33 36.78 -12.13
C GLU A 551 52.15 37.73 -11.86
N GLY A 552 52.02 38.13 -10.58
CA GLY A 552 51.22 39.26 -10.17
C GLY A 552 52.02 40.56 -10.19
N GLU A 553 51.42 41.66 -9.74
CA GLU A 553 52.03 43.00 -9.80
C GLU A 553 53.36 43.11 -9.02
N PHE A 554 53.59 42.25 -8.01
CA PHE A 554 54.81 42.26 -7.18
C PHE A 554 55.32 40.88 -6.74
N VAL A 555 54.50 39.83 -6.82
CA VAL A 555 54.84 38.46 -6.40
C VAL A 555 54.08 37.45 -7.27
N PRO A 556 54.58 36.20 -7.41
CA PRO A 556 53.81 35.13 -8.03
C PRO A 556 52.49 34.93 -7.32
N ILE A 557 51.42 34.75 -8.10
CA ILE A 557 50.06 34.51 -7.60
C ILE A 557 49.52 33.21 -8.18
N VAL A 558 48.67 32.54 -7.41
CA VAL A 558 47.84 31.45 -7.92
C VAL A 558 46.81 32.07 -8.86
N ALA A 559 46.83 31.64 -10.11
CA ALA A 559 45.84 31.99 -11.12
C ALA A 559 44.56 31.19 -10.87
N GLU A 560 44.69 29.87 -10.91
CA GLU A 560 43.63 28.96 -10.46
C GLU A 560 44.19 27.62 -9.96
N THR A 561 43.33 26.79 -9.37
CA THR A 561 43.58 25.46 -8.87
C THR A 561 42.66 24.47 -9.59
N SER A 562 43.21 23.37 -10.08
CA SER A 562 42.41 22.28 -10.64
C SER A 562 41.48 21.69 -9.58
N ASP A 563 40.35 21.15 -10.03
CA ASP A 563 39.56 20.28 -9.19
C ASP A 563 40.37 19.05 -8.76
N PRO A 564 40.27 18.62 -7.50
CA PRO A 564 41.06 17.51 -6.99
C PRO A 564 40.55 16.17 -7.54
N ALA A 565 41.47 15.30 -7.92
CA ALA A 565 41.18 13.96 -8.42
C ALA A 565 41.91 12.88 -7.60
N SER A 566 41.28 11.71 -7.43
CA SER A 566 41.84 10.58 -6.69
C SER A 566 42.15 9.39 -7.59
N SER A 567 43.04 8.50 -7.12
CA SER A 567 43.14 7.16 -7.68
C SER A 567 41.87 6.35 -7.43
N ILE A 568 41.63 5.31 -8.23
CA ILE A 568 40.59 4.32 -7.97
C ILE A 568 41.08 3.40 -6.84
N PHE A 569 40.22 3.16 -5.86
CA PHE A 569 40.51 2.27 -4.74
C PHE A 569 39.55 1.08 -4.71
N LEU A 570 40.03 -0.10 -5.09
CA LEU A 570 39.28 -1.36 -5.12
C LEU A 570 39.23 -2.03 -3.74
N LYS A 571 38.07 -2.61 -3.40
CA LYS A 571 37.86 -3.47 -2.24
C LYS A 571 37.11 -4.73 -2.69
N ILE A 572 37.53 -5.88 -2.15
CA ILE A 572 36.94 -7.18 -2.46
C ILE A 572 36.43 -7.81 -1.17
N THR A 573 35.16 -8.20 -1.16
CA THR A 573 34.55 -8.96 -0.07
C THR A 573 34.21 -10.37 -0.56
N PRO A 574 34.68 -11.44 0.11
CA PRO A 574 34.44 -12.81 -0.32
C PRO A 574 33.05 -13.32 0.11
N THR A 575 32.51 -14.24 -0.67
CA THR A 575 31.25 -14.96 -0.40
C THR A 575 31.32 -16.34 -1.05
N ASP A 576 30.33 -17.19 -0.81
CA ASP A 576 30.34 -18.54 -1.41
C ASP A 576 30.49 -18.51 -2.94
N ASN A 577 31.50 -19.22 -3.44
CA ASN A 577 31.87 -19.37 -4.85
C ASN A 577 31.94 -18.05 -5.65
N ALA A 578 32.17 -16.92 -4.98
CA ALA A 578 32.16 -15.61 -5.61
C ALA A 578 32.97 -14.55 -4.84
N LEU A 579 33.37 -13.50 -5.56
CA LEU A 579 34.00 -12.31 -5.00
C LEU A 579 33.22 -11.07 -5.43
N LYS A 580 32.81 -10.26 -4.45
CA LYS A 580 32.11 -8.99 -4.68
C LYS A 580 33.14 -7.85 -4.68
N LEU A 581 33.33 -7.24 -5.85
CA LEU A 581 34.22 -6.11 -6.08
C LEU A 581 33.44 -4.81 -5.94
N ASN A 582 33.97 -3.88 -5.15
CA ASN A 582 33.44 -2.52 -5.00
C ASN A 582 34.61 -1.54 -5.01
N TRP A 583 34.48 -0.39 -5.68
CA TRP A 583 35.55 0.60 -5.73
C TRP A 583 35.05 2.03 -5.49
N SER A 584 35.93 2.85 -4.94
CA SER A 584 35.68 4.26 -4.69
C SER A 584 36.69 5.13 -5.43
N LEU A 585 36.24 6.29 -5.90
CA LEU A 585 37.06 7.33 -6.52
C LEU A 585 36.37 8.69 -6.37
N LYS A 586 37.12 9.77 -6.40
CA LYS A 586 36.62 11.15 -6.45
C LYS A 586 37.33 11.87 -7.58
N VAL A 587 36.62 12.14 -8.66
CA VAL A 587 37.19 12.76 -9.87
C VAL A 587 36.24 13.84 -10.40
N PRO A 588 36.78 14.90 -11.03
CA PRO A 588 35.98 15.99 -11.60
C PRO A 588 35.35 15.68 -12.95
N TRP A 589 35.73 14.58 -13.60
CA TRP A 589 35.16 14.14 -14.87
C TRP A 589 34.11 13.02 -14.67
N GLN A 590 33.40 12.66 -15.73
CA GLN A 590 32.43 11.57 -15.67
C GLN A 590 33.04 10.26 -16.21
N ASN A 591 32.82 9.16 -15.49
CA ASN A 591 33.15 7.81 -15.97
C ASN A 591 31.89 7.18 -16.56
N VAL A 592 32.01 6.63 -17.77
CA VAL A 592 30.89 6.00 -18.50
C VAL A 592 30.89 4.49 -18.35
N ALA A 593 32.04 3.89 -18.02
CA ALA A 593 32.18 2.46 -17.84
C ALA A 593 33.38 2.12 -16.94
N TYR A 594 33.35 0.90 -16.41
CA TYR A 594 34.43 0.27 -15.67
C TYR A 594 34.67 -1.12 -16.26
N ASP A 595 35.90 -1.38 -16.70
CA ASP A 595 36.34 -2.69 -17.14
C ASP A 595 36.96 -3.44 -15.97
N ILE A 596 36.54 -4.68 -15.76
CA ILE A 596 37.04 -5.55 -14.69
C ILE A 596 38.00 -6.55 -15.28
N PHE A 597 39.20 -6.63 -14.72
CA PHE A 597 40.20 -7.60 -15.11
C PHE A 597 40.52 -8.57 -13.98
N ARG A 598 40.67 -9.85 -14.33
CA ARG A 598 41.12 -10.91 -13.42
C ARG A 598 42.47 -11.44 -13.89
N TYR A 599 43.38 -11.65 -12.95
CA TYR A 599 44.71 -12.18 -13.25
C TYR A 599 44.63 -13.65 -13.70
N ASN A 600 45.25 -13.95 -14.84
CA ASN A 600 45.36 -15.28 -15.40
C ASN A 600 46.79 -15.79 -15.22
N SER A 601 46.97 -16.69 -14.27
CA SER A 601 48.27 -17.27 -13.93
C SER A 601 48.90 -18.08 -15.09
N SER A 602 48.11 -18.52 -16.08
CA SER A 602 48.63 -19.29 -17.22
C SER A 602 49.26 -18.40 -18.30
N MET A 603 48.77 -17.17 -18.42
CA MET A 603 49.23 -16.18 -19.42
C MET A 603 50.07 -15.05 -18.80
N ASP A 604 50.19 -15.02 -17.47
CA ASP A 604 50.88 -13.97 -16.70
C ASP A 604 50.38 -12.56 -17.06
N GLN A 605 49.06 -12.43 -17.25
CA GLN A 605 48.42 -11.17 -17.62
C GLN A 605 47.03 -11.04 -16.98
N PHE A 606 46.49 -9.83 -17.02
CA PHE A 606 45.12 -9.52 -16.61
C PHE A 606 44.16 -9.62 -17.81
N ASP A 607 43.19 -10.54 -17.73
CA ASP A 607 42.17 -10.71 -18.76
C ASP A 607 40.88 -9.98 -18.34
N SER A 608 40.23 -9.31 -19.29
CA SER A 608 38.92 -8.69 -19.04
C SER A 608 37.86 -9.78 -18.84
N ILE A 609 37.09 -9.67 -17.76
CA ILE A 609 35.98 -10.58 -17.44
C ILE A 609 34.61 -9.92 -17.57
N GLY A 610 34.57 -8.59 -17.78
CA GLY A 610 33.33 -7.85 -17.97
C GLY A 610 33.52 -6.34 -17.91
N THR A 611 32.45 -5.63 -18.26
CA THR A 611 32.33 -4.17 -18.18
C THR A 611 31.01 -3.83 -17.51
N THR A 612 31.00 -2.79 -16.68
CA THR A 612 29.81 -2.31 -15.95
C THR A 612 29.77 -0.79 -15.92
N THR A 613 28.59 -0.20 -15.77
CA THR A 613 28.41 1.24 -15.51
C THR A 613 28.33 1.56 -14.01
N ALA A 614 28.10 0.55 -13.17
CA ALA A 614 28.05 0.69 -11.71
C ALA A 614 29.44 0.60 -11.09
N GLN A 615 29.63 1.15 -9.88
CA GLN A 615 30.90 1.03 -9.14
C GLN A 615 31.04 -0.30 -8.36
N ASN A 616 30.43 -1.37 -8.89
CA ASN A 616 30.47 -2.72 -8.33
C ASN A 616 30.40 -3.79 -9.42
N PHE A 617 30.91 -4.98 -9.09
CA PHE A 617 30.88 -6.17 -9.95
C PHE A 617 30.97 -7.43 -9.08
N THR A 618 30.27 -8.51 -9.44
CA THR A 618 30.39 -9.80 -8.74
C THR A 618 30.93 -10.84 -9.71
N ASP A 619 32.10 -11.39 -9.40
CA ASP A 619 32.66 -12.53 -10.13
C ASP A 619 32.18 -13.82 -9.46
N VAL A 620 31.47 -14.66 -10.21
CA VAL A 620 30.78 -15.87 -9.72
C VAL A 620 31.41 -17.13 -10.34
N ASN A 621 31.02 -18.31 -9.86
CA ASN A 621 31.57 -19.61 -10.29
C ASN A 621 33.07 -19.73 -9.99
N LEU A 622 33.52 -19.13 -8.89
CA LEU A 622 34.86 -19.25 -8.36
C LEU A 622 34.95 -20.46 -7.44
N LEU A 623 36.15 -20.99 -7.24
CA LEU A 623 36.38 -22.07 -6.30
C LEU A 623 36.72 -21.49 -4.92
N ASN A 624 35.97 -21.88 -3.89
CA ASN A 624 36.31 -21.56 -2.52
C ASN A 624 37.72 -22.03 -2.16
N GLY A 625 38.46 -21.21 -1.41
CA GLY A 625 39.84 -21.50 -1.02
C GLY A 625 40.91 -21.21 -2.10
N VAL A 626 40.52 -20.82 -3.31
CA VAL A 626 41.46 -20.38 -4.37
C VAL A 626 41.56 -18.85 -4.40
N GLU A 627 42.78 -18.32 -4.38
CA GLU A 627 43.01 -16.87 -4.44
C GLU A 627 42.87 -16.34 -5.88
N TYR A 628 42.13 -15.24 -6.02
CA TYR A 628 41.96 -14.52 -7.29
C TYR A 628 42.33 -13.04 -7.12
N CYS A 629 43.01 -12.48 -8.12
CA CYS A 629 43.49 -11.10 -8.12
C CYS A 629 42.83 -10.26 -9.22
N TYR A 630 42.51 -8.99 -8.92
CA TYR A 630 41.76 -8.11 -9.80
C TYR A 630 42.34 -6.71 -9.89
N ILE A 631 42.09 -6.07 -11.04
CA ILE A 631 42.27 -4.63 -11.28
C ILE A 631 41.00 -4.13 -11.97
N VAL A 632 40.57 -2.92 -11.63
CA VAL A 632 39.47 -2.22 -12.31
C VAL A 632 40.03 -1.04 -13.07
N ARG A 633 39.57 -0.84 -14.31
CA ARG A 633 39.91 0.33 -15.14
C ARG A 633 38.67 1.16 -15.39
N SER A 634 38.67 2.44 -15.00
CA SER A 634 37.61 3.36 -15.43
C SER A 634 37.86 3.87 -16.84
N VAL A 635 36.76 4.12 -17.55
CA VAL A 635 36.71 4.75 -18.86
C VAL A 635 35.84 5.99 -18.72
N GLY A 636 36.42 7.17 -18.92
CA GLY A 636 35.71 8.44 -18.67
C GLY A 636 36.36 9.62 -19.35
N GLY A 637 35.84 10.82 -19.09
CA GLY A 637 36.47 12.06 -19.51
C GLY A 637 35.57 13.27 -19.32
N TYR A 638 36.08 14.42 -19.73
CA TYR A 638 35.33 15.66 -19.79
C TYR A 638 34.50 15.67 -21.09
N PHE A 639 33.26 16.15 -21.02
CA PHE A 639 32.30 16.11 -22.12
C PHE A 639 32.15 17.49 -22.79
N THR A 640 33.25 18.23 -22.91
CA THR A 640 33.29 19.48 -23.68
C THR A 640 33.70 19.22 -25.13
N PRO A 641 33.33 20.09 -26.09
CA PRO A 641 33.71 19.93 -27.50
C PRO A 641 35.23 19.78 -27.75
N ASP A 642 36.06 20.31 -26.86
CA ASP A 642 37.51 20.43 -27.04
C ASP A 642 38.34 19.45 -26.19
N THR A 643 37.70 18.55 -25.42
CA THR A 643 38.41 17.63 -24.51
C THR A 643 38.67 16.25 -25.08
N LEU A 644 39.86 15.72 -24.78
CA LEU A 644 40.26 14.34 -25.09
C LEU A 644 39.38 13.34 -24.32
N PHE A 645 38.70 12.44 -25.02
CA PHE A 645 37.97 11.31 -24.45
C PHE A 645 38.34 10.04 -25.26
N PRO A 646 38.56 8.86 -24.63
CA PRO A 646 38.47 8.56 -23.19
C PRO A 646 39.81 8.59 -22.43
N PHE A 647 39.76 8.92 -21.15
CA PHE A 647 40.80 8.69 -20.14
C PHE A 647 40.65 7.30 -19.52
N TYR A 648 41.78 6.63 -19.30
CA TYR A 648 41.86 5.33 -18.63
C TYR A 648 42.60 5.46 -17.30
N ASN A 649 41.98 5.00 -16.22
CA ASN A 649 42.58 5.00 -14.89
C ASN A 649 42.40 3.63 -14.24
N HIS A 650 43.46 3.01 -13.76
CA HIS A 650 43.46 1.72 -13.10
C HIS A 650 43.43 1.87 -11.58
N SER A 651 42.79 0.91 -10.91
CA SER A 651 42.89 0.69 -9.48
C SER A 651 44.20 0.00 -9.12
N GLN A 652 44.49 -0.05 -7.82
CA GLN A 652 45.46 -1.00 -7.30
C GLN A 652 45.00 -2.46 -7.54
N ARG A 653 45.97 -3.38 -7.59
CA ARG A 653 45.76 -4.83 -7.62
C ARG A 653 45.29 -5.28 -6.24
N VAL A 654 44.18 -6.02 -6.19
CA VAL A 654 43.67 -6.61 -4.94
C VAL A 654 43.42 -8.09 -5.15
N CYS A 655 43.90 -8.92 -4.22
CA CYS A 655 43.67 -10.36 -4.23
C CYS A 655 42.79 -10.76 -3.04
N ASN A 656 41.88 -11.70 -3.24
CA ASN A 656 41.08 -12.28 -2.17
C ASN A 656 40.68 -13.71 -2.52
N THR A 657 40.20 -14.47 -1.53
CA THR A 657 39.85 -15.88 -1.65
C THR A 657 38.36 -16.05 -1.31
N PRO A 658 37.52 -16.63 -2.20
CA PRO A 658 36.13 -16.94 -1.89
C PRO A 658 36.06 -17.90 -0.70
N ILE A 659 35.06 -17.70 0.15
CA ILE A 659 34.81 -18.51 1.34
C ILE A 659 33.35 -18.92 1.35
N ASP A 660 33.10 -20.16 1.73
CA ASP A 660 31.75 -20.61 2.04
C ASP A 660 31.28 -19.95 3.34
N ASN A 661 30.31 -19.06 3.22
CA ASN A 661 29.71 -18.31 4.32
C ASN A 661 28.18 -18.24 4.21
N LEU A 662 27.60 -19.04 3.31
CA LEU A 662 26.16 -19.10 3.09
C LEU A 662 25.65 -20.45 3.59
N PRO A 663 24.56 -20.49 4.37
CA PRO A 663 23.95 -21.74 4.74
C PRO A 663 23.21 -22.38 3.56
N PRO A 664 22.95 -23.70 3.61
CA PRO A 664 22.16 -24.36 2.58
C PRO A 664 20.76 -23.79 2.45
N ASP A 665 20.26 -23.77 1.21
CA ASP A 665 18.89 -23.37 0.89
C ASP A 665 17.86 -24.32 1.52
N LEU A 666 16.64 -23.81 1.78
CA LEU A 666 15.55 -24.60 2.33
C LEU A 666 14.88 -25.47 1.23
N PRO A 667 14.69 -26.79 1.45
CA PRO A 667 13.92 -27.62 0.55
C PRO A 667 12.41 -27.42 0.76
N GLU A 668 11.61 -27.86 -0.21
CA GLU A 668 10.19 -28.05 0.03
C GLU A 668 9.99 -29.26 0.95
N VAL A 669 9.34 -29.04 2.10
CA VAL A 669 9.08 -30.08 3.10
C VAL A 669 7.58 -30.33 3.19
N ASN A 670 7.20 -31.60 3.06
CA ASN A 670 5.85 -32.09 3.27
C ASN A 670 5.84 -33.11 4.40
N ILE A 671 5.02 -32.87 5.41
CA ILE A 671 4.87 -33.73 6.59
C ILE A 671 3.41 -34.15 6.66
N THR A 672 3.16 -35.46 6.71
CA THR A 672 1.83 -36.04 6.78
C THR A 672 1.75 -37.12 7.86
N THR A 673 0.55 -37.41 8.34
CA THR A 673 0.29 -38.51 9.27
C THR A 673 -1.03 -39.18 8.95
N ASP A 674 -1.10 -40.49 9.17
CA ASP A 674 -2.31 -41.32 9.12
C ASP A 674 -2.77 -41.74 10.54
N CYS A 675 -2.23 -41.09 11.57
CA CYS A 675 -2.42 -41.41 12.98
C CYS A 675 -1.78 -42.73 13.46
N GLU A 676 -1.00 -43.41 12.62
CA GLU A 676 -0.15 -44.56 12.98
C GLU A 676 1.33 -44.22 12.83
N GLU A 677 1.70 -43.51 11.77
CA GLU A 677 3.05 -43.04 11.47
C GLU A 677 3.06 -41.54 11.06
N VAL A 678 4.24 -40.92 11.14
CA VAL A 678 4.49 -39.59 10.55
C VAL A 678 5.49 -39.75 9.42
N ARG A 679 5.11 -39.29 8.23
CA ARG A 679 5.93 -39.33 7.02
C ARG A 679 6.41 -37.93 6.68
N ILE A 680 7.72 -37.75 6.67
CA ILE A 680 8.41 -36.50 6.34
C ILE A 680 9.10 -36.71 4.99
N THR A 681 8.68 -35.97 3.97
CA THR A 681 9.29 -35.98 2.64
C THR A 681 9.81 -34.59 2.31
N TRP A 682 11.02 -34.47 1.79
CA TRP A 682 11.57 -33.18 1.37
C TRP A 682 12.47 -33.31 0.15
N GLY A 683 12.55 -32.24 -0.64
CA GLY A 683 13.43 -32.22 -1.81
C GLY A 683 13.66 -30.84 -2.40
N TYR A 684 14.57 -30.80 -3.37
CA TYR A 684 14.87 -29.61 -4.18
C TYR A 684 14.42 -29.83 -5.63
N ASP A 685 13.99 -28.77 -6.29
CA ASP A 685 13.48 -28.78 -7.68
C ASP A 685 14.60 -29.05 -8.71
N ASN A 686 15.10 -30.28 -8.80
CA ASN A 686 16.12 -30.73 -9.76
C ASN A 686 17.38 -29.81 -9.87
N ASP A 687 17.70 -29.02 -8.84
CA ASP A 687 18.91 -28.20 -8.77
C ASP A 687 19.99 -28.89 -7.92
N THR A 688 21.22 -28.42 -8.04
CA THR A 688 22.42 -28.77 -7.27
C THR A 688 22.44 -28.24 -5.83
N SER A 689 21.44 -27.48 -5.38
CA SER A 689 21.39 -26.94 -4.00
C SER A 689 21.46 -28.02 -2.91
N TYR A 690 21.03 -29.25 -3.19
CA TYR A 690 21.18 -30.37 -2.26
C TYR A 690 22.66 -30.75 -2.00
N LEU A 691 23.57 -30.40 -2.91
CA LEU A 691 25.00 -30.69 -2.77
C LEU A 691 25.66 -29.86 -1.65
N ASP A 692 25.05 -28.73 -1.31
CA ASP A 692 25.51 -27.87 -0.23
C ASP A 692 25.09 -28.42 1.16
N VAL A 693 24.13 -29.35 1.20
CA VAL A 693 23.67 -29.94 2.46
C VAL A 693 24.60 -31.04 2.93
N PHE A 694 25.24 -30.84 4.09
CA PHE A 694 25.99 -31.89 4.76
C PHE A 694 25.10 -32.75 5.67
N LYS A 695 24.16 -32.12 6.40
CA LYS A 695 23.28 -32.83 7.34
C LYS A 695 21.94 -32.11 7.57
N TYR A 696 20.87 -32.89 7.72
CA TYR A 696 19.54 -32.47 8.15
C TYR A 696 19.35 -32.72 9.66
N TYR A 697 18.67 -31.79 10.33
CA TYR A 697 18.20 -31.92 11.72
C TYR A 697 16.68 -31.84 11.75
N ILE A 698 16.04 -32.78 12.44
CA ILE A 698 14.59 -32.84 12.60
C ILE A 698 14.24 -32.51 14.05
N PHE A 699 13.49 -31.44 14.21
CA PHE A 699 13.07 -30.89 15.49
C PHE A 699 11.62 -31.25 15.76
N TYR A 700 11.32 -31.58 17.01
CA TYR A 700 9.98 -31.90 17.48
C TYR A 700 9.67 -31.19 18.80
N ARG A 701 8.41 -30.80 18.97
CA ARG A 701 7.85 -30.42 20.28
C ARG A 701 6.47 -31.05 20.47
N PRO A 702 6.14 -31.52 21.69
CA PRO A 702 4.85 -32.17 21.95
C PRO A 702 3.66 -31.21 22.06
N ASN A 703 3.89 -29.94 22.42
CA ASN A 703 2.86 -28.90 22.56
C ASN A 703 3.48 -27.50 22.40
N TYR A 704 2.64 -26.47 22.28
CA TYR A 704 3.11 -25.10 22.05
C TYR A 704 3.91 -24.48 23.21
N GLN A 705 3.84 -25.07 24.41
CA GLN A 705 4.55 -24.59 25.60
C GLN A 705 5.94 -25.23 25.77
N SER A 706 6.24 -26.27 25.00
CA SER A 706 7.50 -27.01 25.09
C SER A 706 8.51 -26.48 24.09
N ASP A 707 9.78 -26.51 24.49
CA ASP A 707 10.90 -26.23 23.59
C ASP A 707 11.09 -27.37 22.58
N TYR A 708 11.59 -27.03 21.39
CA TYR A 708 11.99 -28.03 20.41
C TYR A 708 13.22 -28.79 20.88
N TYR A 709 13.24 -30.09 20.58
CA TYR A 709 14.45 -30.91 20.66
C TYR A 709 14.62 -31.74 19.40
N ILE A 710 15.84 -32.18 19.13
CA ILE A 710 16.18 -32.97 17.94
C ILE A 710 15.71 -34.40 18.18
N ILE A 711 14.85 -34.91 17.29
CA ILE A 711 14.39 -36.30 17.29
C ILE A 711 15.18 -37.17 16.32
N ASP A 712 15.73 -36.58 15.26
CA ASP A 712 16.55 -37.29 14.30
C ASP A 712 17.52 -36.35 13.57
N SER A 713 18.56 -36.93 12.97
CA SER A 713 19.49 -36.21 12.11
C SER A 713 20.04 -37.12 11.01
N LEU A 714 19.97 -36.67 9.76
CA LEU A 714 20.29 -37.47 8.57
C LEU A 714 21.43 -36.80 7.80
N LEU A 715 22.35 -37.59 7.25
CA LEU A 715 23.37 -37.03 6.36
C LEU A 715 22.71 -36.57 5.05
N GLY A 716 23.23 -35.50 4.45
CA GLY A 716 22.77 -34.97 3.17
C GLY A 716 23.07 -35.88 1.97
N PHE A 717 23.84 -36.95 2.18
CA PHE A 717 24.25 -37.91 1.17
C PHE A 717 23.96 -39.35 1.60
N GLY A 718 23.43 -40.15 0.67
CA GLY A 718 23.08 -41.56 0.89
C GLY A 718 21.62 -41.79 1.30
N GLU A 719 21.23 -43.05 1.51
CA GLU A 719 19.89 -43.43 2.01
C GLU A 719 19.57 -42.69 3.31
N PRO A 720 18.36 -42.10 3.48
CA PRO A 720 17.15 -42.31 2.67
C PRO A 720 16.91 -41.25 1.56
N CYS A 721 17.96 -40.56 1.10
CA CYS A 721 17.88 -39.54 0.05
C CYS A 721 18.29 -40.13 -1.31
N TYR A 722 17.37 -40.10 -2.30
CA TYR A 722 17.69 -40.53 -3.66
C TYR A 722 16.91 -39.72 -4.72
N PRO A 723 17.57 -39.03 -5.67
CA PRO A 723 18.83 -38.28 -5.57
C PRO A 723 18.64 -36.80 -5.16
N TYR A 724 17.38 -36.31 -5.13
CA TYR A 724 16.98 -34.96 -4.69
C TYR A 724 15.72 -34.99 -3.83
N LEU A 725 15.16 -36.18 -3.58
CA LEU A 725 14.03 -36.41 -2.70
C LEU A 725 14.48 -37.32 -1.56
N CYS A 726 14.16 -36.91 -0.35
CA CYS A 726 14.44 -37.63 0.88
C CYS A 726 13.11 -37.97 1.56
N GLU A 727 13.09 -39.11 2.24
CA GLU A 727 11.93 -39.58 2.98
C GLU A 727 12.35 -40.14 4.34
N LEU A 728 11.63 -39.76 5.39
CA LEU A 728 11.76 -40.33 6.72
C LEU A 728 10.38 -40.72 7.25
N VAL A 729 10.26 -41.95 7.73
CA VAL A 729 9.07 -42.45 8.42
C VAL A 729 9.38 -42.63 9.89
N LEU A 730 8.61 -41.94 10.74
CA LEU A 730 8.70 -42.03 12.20
C LEU A 730 7.66 -43.05 12.68
N GLU A 731 8.13 -44.24 13.07
CA GLU A 731 7.31 -45.32 13.64
C GLU A 731 7.39 -45.32 15.19
N ASN A 732 6.26 -45.57 15.87
CA ASN A 732 6.04 -45.68 17.34
C ASN A 732 5.59 -44.40 18.09
N ARG A 733 4.66 -44.59 19.06
CA ARG A 733 3.87 -43.57 19.76
C ARG A 733 4.61 -42.86 20.92
N PRO A 734 5.46 -41.86 20.61
CA PRO A 734 5.29 -40.55 21.25
C PRO A 734 5.31 -39.38 20.26
N HIS A 735 5.57 -39.62 18.96
CA HIS A 735 5.76 -38.59 17.93
C HIS A 735 4.75 -38.75 16.80
N ILE A 736 3.48 -38.94 17.13
CA ILE A 736 2.39 -38.87 16.13
C ILE A 736 1.77 -37.48 16.19
N THR A 737 1.44 -37.04 17.41
CA THR A 737 0.93 -35.69 17.71
C THR A 737 2.05 -34.79 18.21
N GLY A 738 1.98 -33.52 17.85
CA GLY A 738 3.04 -32.54 18.12
C GLY A 738 3.37 -31.75 16.87
N CYS A 739 4.45 -30.97 16.93
CA CYS A 739 4.87 -30.11 15.84
C CYS A 739 6.31 -30.39 15.41
N TYR A 740 6.54 -30.33 14.11
CA TYR A 740 7.80 -30.69 13.45
C TYR A 740 8.40 -29.51 12.69
N ARG A 741 9.73 -29.45 12.67
CA ARG A 741 10.53 -28.53 11.87
C ARG A 741 11.83 -29.18 11.42
N MET A 742 12.45 -28.64 10.38
CA MET A 742 13.74 -29.09 9.88
C MET A 742 14.73 -27.93 9.74
N ALA A 743 16.02 -28.22 9.84
CA ALA A 743 17.11 -27.31 9.47
C ALA A 743 18.28 -28.08 8.86
N MET A 744 19.10 -27.42 8.05
CA MET A 744 20.23 -28.00 7.35
C MET A 744 21.53 -27.31 7.78
N ILE A 745 22.61 -28.06 7.76
CA ILE A 745 23.96 -27.54 7.94
C ILE A 745 24.83 -27.98 6.76
N ASP A 746 25.68 -27.10 6.28
CA ASP A 746 26.69 -27.41 5.26
C ASP A 746 27.95 -28.08 5.87
N SER A 747 28.94 -28.30 5.03
CA SER A 747 30.21 -28.95 5.40
C SER A 747 31.16 -28.07 6.24
N VAL A 748 30.95 -26.74 6.22
CA VAL A 748 31.76 -25.72 6.91
C VAL A 748 31.11 -25.27 8.23
N GLY A 749 29.83 -25.61 8.44
CA GLY A 749 29.07 -25.41 9.66
C GLY A 749 28.03 -24.28 9.59
N ASN A 750 27.68 -23.71 8.42
CA ASN A 750 26.63 -22.72 8.37
C ASN A 750 25.26 -23.40 8.47
N LEU A 751 24.45 -22.96 9.44
CA LEU A 751 23.14 -23.52 9.75
C LEU A 751 22.04 -22.70 9.07
N SER A 752 21.14 -23.37 8.34
CA SER A 752 19.98 -22.75 7.72
C SER A 752 18.98 -22.23 8.76
N GLN A 753 18.02 -21.42 8.30
CA GLN A 753 16.81 -21.19 9.07
C GLN A 753 16.00 -22.48 9.23
N MET A 754 15.06 -22.50 10.17
CA MET A 754 14.13 -23.63 10.31
C MET A 754 13.00 -23.53 9.28
N THR A 755 12.54 -24.67 8.78
CA THR A 755 11.36 -24.76 7.92
C THR A 755 10.09 -24.29 8.66
N PRO A 756 9.02 -23.96 7.92
CA PRO A 756 7.70 -23.74 8.52
C PRO A 756 7.29 -24.90 9.43
N GLU A 757 6.57 -24.57 10.49
CA GLU A 757 6.07 -25.56 11.44
C GLU A 757 4.87 -26.32 10.85
N VAL A 758 4.89 -27.65 10.97
CA VAL A 758 3.72 -28.50 10.70
C VAL A 758 3.32 -29.21 11.99
N CYS A 759 2.06 -29.09 12.39
CA CYS A 759 1.54 -29.64 13.63
C CYS A 759 0.37 -30.60 13.38
N PHE A 760 0.29 -31.66 14.18
CA PHE A 760 -0.85 -32.56 14.25
C PHE A 760 -1.40 -32.61 15.66
N ASP A 761 -2.71 -32.35 15.83
CA ASP A 761 -3.36 -32.41 17.14
C ASP A 761 -3.94 -33.80 17.38
N VAL A 762 -4.03 -34.20 18.65
CA VAL A 762 -4.66 -35.46 19.06
C VAL A 762 -6.14 -35.51 18.66
N GLU A 763 -6.79 -34.35 18.50
CA GLU A 763 -8.18 -34.28 18.04
C GLU A 763 -8.37 -34.83 16.61
N ASP A 764 -7.36 -34.67 15.74
CA ASP A 764 -7.38 -35.19 14.37
C ASP A 764 -7.25 -36.73 14.33
N CYS A 765 -6.73 -37.32 15.41
CA CYS A 765 -6.46 -38.74 15.57
C CYS A 765 -7.30 -39.43 16.66
N PHE A 766 -8.35 -38.76 17.15
CA PHE A 766 -9.14 -39.22 18.29
C PHE A 766 -10.20 -40.26 17.89
N THR A 767 -10.13 -41.45 18.50
CA THR A 767 -11.24 -42.41 18.53
C THR A 767 -11.48 -42.88 19.96
N TYR A 768 -12.73 -42.84 20.44
CA TYR A 768 -13.11 -43.43 21.73
C TYR A 768 -14.61 -43.71 21.72
N SER A 769 -14.99 -44.98 21.52
CA SER A 769 -16.37 -45.42 21.35
C SER A 769 -16.81 -46.37 22.45
N LEU A 770 -17.98 -46.12 23.03
CA LEU A 770 -18.56 -46.93 24.10
C LEU A 770 -19.70 -47.79 23.56
N PRO A 771 -19.69 -49.13 23.76
CA PRO A 771 -20.80 -49.98 23.38
C PRO A 771 -22.03 -49.66 24.25
N ASN A 772 -23.23 -49.87 23.71
CA ASN A 772 -24.49 -49.54 24.38
C ASN A 772 -25.16 -50.74 25.08
N VAL A 773 -24.61 -51.95 24.96
CA VAL A 773 -25.12 -53.18 25.59
C VAL A 773 -23.94 -54.08 26.00
N PHE A 774 -24.03 -54.73 27.16
CA PHE A 774 -23.13 -55.84 27.53
C PHE A 774 -23.87 -56.88 28.39
N THR A 775 -23.33 -58.10 28.45
CA THR A 775 -23.97 -59.30 29.01
C THR A 775 -23.07 -59.93 30.07
N PRO A 776 -23.08 -59.43 31.32
CA PRO A 776 -22.25 -59.98 32.40
C PRO A 776 -22.82 -61.30 32.93
N ASN A 777 -22.71 -62.37 32.14
CA ASN A 777 -23.20 -63.74 32.42
C ASN A 777 -22.05 -64.75 32.62
N ASN A 778 -20.81 -64.31 32.47
CA ASN A 778 -19.58 -65.07 32.62
C ASN A 778 -19.43 -66.19 31.59
N ASP A 779 -19.88 -65.95 30.35
CA ASP A 779 -19.73 -66.85 29.20
C ASP A 779 -18.46 -66.58 28.35
N GLY A 780 -17.70 -65.55 28.70
CA GLY A 780 -16.49 -65.11 28.02
C GLY A 780 -16.73 -64.03 26.95
N PHE A 781 -17.97 -63.62 26.69
CA PHE A 781 -18.34 -62.67 25.64
C PHE A 781 -19.11 -61.47 26.20
N ASN A 782 -18.57 -60.27 25.98
CA ASN A 782 -19.16 -59.00 26.46
C ASN A 782 -19.50 -59.01 27.96
N ASP A 783 -18.69 -59.73 28.75
CA ASP A 783 -18.83 -59.80 30.20
C ASP A 783 -18.47 -58.48 30.88
N LEU A 784 -17.62 -57.69 30.23
CA LEU A 784 -17.16 -56.38 30.66
C LEU A 784 -17.63 -55.31 29.68
N TRP A 785 -17.97 -54.16 30.22
CA TRP A 785 -18.18 -52.95 29.45
C TRP A 785 -16.84 -52.26 29.20
N THR A 786 -16.31 -52.44 28.00
CA THR A 786 -14.99 -51.96 27.54
C THR A 786 -15.17 -51.15 26.24
N PRO A 787 -14.48 -50.01 26.07
CA PRO A 787 -14.56 -49.20 24.85
C PRO A 787 -13.90 -49.89 23.64
N PHE A 788 -14.51 -49.76 22.46
CA PHE A 788 -13.91 -50.19 21.20
C PHE A 788 -14.60 -49.53 19.97
N PRO A 789 -13.85 -49.05 18.97
CA PRO A 789 -12.39 -48.80 18.98
C PRO A 789 -12.02 -47.58 19.82
N TYR A 790 -10.78 -47.54 20.34
CA TYR A 790 -10.23 -46.32 20.93
C TYR A 790 -8.71 -46.16 20.77
N THR A 791 -8.23 -44.91 20.64
CA THR A 791 -6.82 -44.51 20.46
C THR A 791 -6.50 -43.24 21.24
N ASN A 792 -5.28 -43.15 21.80
CA ASN A 792 -4.71 -41.93 22.38
C ASN A 792 -5.56 -41.30 23.51
N VAL A 793 -6.17 -42.13 24.36
CA VAL A 793 -6.87 -41.70 25.57
C VAL A 793 -6.15 -42.22 26.80
N GLU A 794 -5.55 -41.32 27.58
CA GLU A 794 -4.83 -41.68 28.80
C GLU A 794 -5.73 -41.72 30.03
N VAL A 795 -6.72 -40.81 30.12
CA VAL A 795 -7.57 -40.65 31.30
C VAL A 795 -9.00 -40.29 30.90
N ILE A 796 -9.97 -40.88 31.60
CA ILE A 796 -11.38 -40.48 31.54
C ILE A 796 -11.89 -40.08 32.93
N ASP A 797 -13.09 -39.52 33.01
CA ASP A 797 -13.89 -39.44 34.24
C ASP A 797 -15.29 -39.94 33.94
N LEU A 798 -15.52 -41.24 34.19
CA LEU A 798 -16.76 -41.94 33.88
C LEU A 798 -17.56 -42.21 35.14
N ILE A 799 -18.84 -41.86 35.10
CA ILE A 799 -19.82 -42.17 36.15
C ILE A 799 -21.06 -42.83 35.51
N VAL A 800 -21.50 -43.95 36.07
CA VAL A 800 -22.72 -44.66 35.66
C VAL A 800 -23.78 -44.58 36.74
N PHE A 801 -25.02 -44.33 36.32
CA PHE A 801 -26.20 -44.17 37.16
C PHE A 801 -27.28 -45.20 36.79
N ASN A 802 -28.01 -45.68 37.79
CA ASN A 802 -29.24 -46.43 37.54
C ASN A 802 -30.44 -45.52 37.21
N ARG A 803 -31.59 -46.11 36.87
CA ARG A 803 -32.83 -45.39 36.52
C ARG A 803 -33.38 -44.41 37.56
N TRP A 804 -32.91 -44.49 38.81
CA TRP A 804 -33.31 -43.58 39.89
C TRP A 804 -32.30 -42.46 40.13
N GLY A 805 -31.27 -42.33 39.27
CA GLY A 805 -30.21 -41.34 39.41
C GLY A 805 -29.15 -41.69 40.45
N ARG A 806 -29.15 -42.92 41.01
CA ARG A 806 -28.11 -43.36 41.95
C ARG A 806 -26.90 -43.85 41.19
N LYS A 807 -25.71 -43.34 41.53
CA LYS A 807 -24.43 -43.83 41.03
C LYS A 807 -24.25 -45.31 41.35
N VAL A 808 -23.84 -46.11 40.37
CA VAL A 808 -23.58 -47.55 40.50
C VAL A 808 -22.16 -47.93 40.10
N PHE A 809 -21.46 -47.11 39.31
CA PHE A 809 -20.07 -47.34 38.91
C PHE A 809 -19.35 -46.01 38.63
N GLN A 810 -18.04 -45.98 38.85
CA GLN A 810 -17.17 -44.85 38.47
C GLN A 810 -15.75 -45.36 38.21
N THR A 811 -15.07 -44.80 37.20
CA THR A 811 -13.66 -45.07 36.92
C THR A 811 -12.99 -43.90 36.20
N THR A 812 -11.68 -43.80 36.32
CA THR A 812 -10.84 -42.91 35.52
C THR A 812 -9.97 -43.65 34.50
N ASP A 813 -10.02 -44.98 34.55
CA ASP A 813 -9.30 -45.86 33.63
C ASP A 813 -10.02 -45.89 32.28
N PRO A 814 -9.33 -45.54 31.17
CA PRO A 814 -9.91 -45.55 29.84
C PRO A 814 -10.40 -46.93 29.38
N ASP A 815 -9.93 -48.05 29.96
CA ASP A 815 -10.44 -49.38 29.60
C ASP A 815 -11.82 -49.68 30.20
N ILE A 816 -12.23 -48.93 31.22
CA ILE A 816 -13.50 -49.06 31.96
C ILE A 816 -13.69 -50.41 32.67
N ASN A 817 -13.73 -51.50 31.92
CA ASN A 817 -13.81 -52.89 32.36
C ASN A 817 -14.90 -53.15 33.41
N TRP A 818 -16.08 -52.55 33.24
CA TRP A 818 -17.16 -52.69 34.22
C TRP A 818 -17.92 -54.01 34.04
N ASP A 819 -18.01 -54.81 35.09
CA ASP A 819 -18.65 -56.14 35.11
C ASP A 819 -20.15 -56.11 35.49
N GLY A 820 -20.76 -54.92 35.57
CA GLY A 820 -22.17 -54.77 35.93
C GLY A 820 -22.47 -55.01 37.41
N LYS A 821 -21.50 -54.81 38.32
CA LYS A 821 -21.74 -54.76 39.77
C LYS A 821 -21.83 -53.34 40.29
N ASP A 822 -22.57 -53.18 41.39
CA ASP A 822 -22.69 -51.93 42.11
C ASP A 822 -21.42 -51.66 42.94
N TYR A 823 -20.82 -50.48 42.80
CA TYR A 823 -19.53 -50.15 43.39
C TYR A 823 -19.48 -50.19 44.93
N LEU A 824 -20.64 -50.07 45.62
CA LEU A 824 -20.70 -50.10 47.09
C LEU A 824 -20.98 -51.50 47.62
N SER A 825 -22.00 -52.16 47.05
CA SER A 825 -22.44 -53.47 47.54
C SER A 825 -21.65 -54.64 46.94
N ASN A 826 -20.96 -54.41 45.82
CA ASN A 826 -20.31 -55.44 45.01
C ASN A 826 -21.28 -56.55 44.53
N GLU A 827 -22.58 -56.28 44.59
CA GLU A 827 -23.63 -57.17 44.11
C GLU A 827 -23.98 -56.82 42.65
N PRO A 828 -24.40 -57.81 41.84
CA PRO A 828 -24.88 -57.57 40.48
C PRO A 828 -26.02 -56.55 40.45
N VAL A 829 -25.91 -55.51 39.61
CA VAL A 829 -27.05 -54.62 39.37
C VAL A 829 -28.13 -55.32 38.55
N SER A 830 -29.38 -54.88 38.70
CA SER A 830 -30.52 -55.42 37.95
C SER A 830 -30.35 -55.26 36.44
N ASP A 831 -30.97 -56.15 35.68
CA ASP A 831 -31.16 -55.99 34.24
C ASP A 831 -31.89 -54.68 33.92
N GLY A 832 -31.51 -54.05 32.80
CA GLY A 832 -32.13 -52.82 32.31
C GLY A 832 -31.15 -51.73 31.89
N THR A 833 -31.69 -50.52 31.69
CA THR A 833 -30.96 -49.37 31.17
C THR A 833 -30.32 -48.54 32.29
N PHE A 834 -29.04 -48.24 32.10
CA PHE A 834 -28.24 -47.34 32.93
C PHE A 834 -27.80 -46.14 32.09
N TYR A 835 -27.55 -45.02 32.76
CA TYR A 835 -27.13 -43.77 32.12
C TYR A 835 -25.69 -43.49 32.52
N TYR A 836 -24.85 -43.04 31.59
CA TYR A 836 -23.48 -42.66 31.91
C TYR A 836 -23.17 -41.21 31.54
N SER A 837 -22.24 -40.63 32.28
CA SER A 837 -21.55 -39.38 31.96
C SER A 837 -20.06 -39.66 31.98
N CYS A 838 -19.37 -39.40 30.87
CA CYS A 838 -17.95 -39.62 30.71
C CYS A 838 -17.29 -38.34 30.21
N GLU A 839 -16.25 -37.85 30.87
CA GLU A 839 -15.37 -36.83 30.31
C GLU A 839 -14.06 -37.49 29.86
N VAL A 840 -13.78 -37.47 28.56
CA VAL A 840 -12.50 -37.95 28.03
C VAL A 840 -11.48 -36.80 28.05
N ILE A 841 -10.31 -37.02 28.64
CA ILE A 841 -9.26 -35.98 28.75
C ILE A 841 -8.21 -36.19 27.66
N LEU A 842 -8.11 -35.24 26.74
CA LEU A 842 -7.19 -35.24 25.61
C LEU A 842 -6.06 -34.23 25.84
N GLN A 843 -4.80 -34.63 25.65
CA GLN A 843 -3.66 -33.71 25.66
C GLN A 843 -3.49 -33.09 24.27
N THR A 844 -4.12 -31.93 24.06
CA THR A 844 -4.03 -31.18 22.79
C THR A 844 -2.74 -30.35 22.73
N LEU A 845 -2.41 -29.79 21.57
CA LEU A 845 -1.25 -28.91 21.43
C LEU A 845 -1.34 -27.65 22.31
N ASN A 846 -2.56 -27.25 22.69
CA ASN A 846 -2.88 -26.11 23.56
C ASN A 846 -3.05 -26.48 25.04
N GLY A 847 -2.87 -27.76 25.40
CA GLY A 847 -3.06 -28.30 26.75
C GLY A 847 -4.24 -29.27 26.88
N PRO A 848 -4.60 -29.67 28.11
CA PRO A 848 -5.63 -30.69 28.32
C PRO A 848 -7.03 -30.16 27.97
N LYS A 849 -7.76 -30.88 27.13
CA LYS A 849 -9.14 -30.60 26.73
C LYS A 849 -10.06 -31.74 27.15
N LYS A 850 -11.21 -31.39 27.71
CA LYS A 850 -12.24 -32.34 28.13
C LYS A 850 -13.28 -32.50 27.04
N LYS A 851 -13.55 -33.74 26.63
CA LYS A 851 -14.58 -34.10 25.65
C LYS A 851 -15.70 -34.88 26.35
N PRO A 852 -16.88 -34.26 26.56
CA PRO A 852 -17.99 -34.93 27.25
C PRO A 852 -18.67 -35.96 26.33
N MET A 853 -19.04 -37.10 26.92
CA MET A 853 -19.82 -38.17 26.31
C MET A 853 -20.92 -38.59 27.29
N HIS A 854 -22.15 -38.68 26.78
CA HIS A 854 -23.30 -39.12 27.55
C HIS A 854 -24.08 -40.14 26.76
N GLY A 855 -24.69 -41.09 27.45
CA GLY A 855 -25.51 -42.09 26.78
C GLY A 855 -26.09 -43.08 27.76
N THR A 856 -26.56 -44.19 27.19
CA THR A 856 -27.10 -45.30 27.96
C THR A 856 -26.33 -46.57 27.67
N VAL A 857 -26.17 -47.39 28.69
CA VAL A 857 -25.70 -48.78 28.58
C VAL A 857 -26.78 -49.70 29.12
N ILE A 858 -27.10 -50.75 28.37
CA ILE A 858 -28.11 -51.75 28.73
C ILE A 858 -27.40 -52.99 29.24
N ILE A 859 -27.81 -53.45 30.42
CA ILE A 859 -27.36 -54.71 30.99
C ILE A 859 -28.44 -55.76 30.72
N ILE A 860 -28.06 -56.82 30.03
CA ILE A 860 -28.91 -57.99 29.80
C ILE A 860 -28.36 -59.14 30.65
N ARG A 861 -29.19 -59.67 31.56
CA ARG A 861 -28.89 -60.88 32.33
C ARG A 861 -29.91 -61.94 31.97
N GLU A 862 -29.47 -63.10 31.50
CA GLU A 862 -30.37 -64.22 31.29
C GLU A 862 -30.96 -64.67 32.63
N LYS A 863 -32.29 -64.70 32.75
CA LYS A 863 -32.95 -65.35 33.89
C LYS A 863 -32.76 -66.86 33.74
N LYS A 864 -31.99 -67.46 34.64
CA LYS A 864 -31.98 -68.92 34.81
C LYS A 864 -33.34 -69.44 35.24
#